data_AF-A0A6A4TTI3-F1
#
_entry.id   AF-A0A6A4TTI3-F1
#
_cell.length_a   1.000
_cell.length_b   1.000
_cell.length_c   1.000
_cell.angle_alpha   90.00
_cell.angle_beta   90.00
_cell.angle_gamma   90.00
#
_symmetry.space_group_name_H-M   'P 1'
#
loop_
_entity.id
_entity.type
_entity.pdbx_description
1 polymer ?
#
loop_
_entity_poly.entity_id
_entity_poly.type
_entity_poly.pdbx_seq_one_letter_code
_entity_poly.pdbx_strand_id
1 'polypeptide(L)'
;MMLPDESARLGAVFLVVSLSFSVQGAYSELLVFPSGPTVVNARAGSNVTLAVSFSGAPDPVVTWFKGGLPVLTWAVGSSAAPDVAEDNREVLSVEADGSLTFVNVPLGYTSNYTVKMTKSGLGEAQTAFTLKVFDIFQDVELSMLPPFAKEGSDRFTLRYAMSQGVVEQQTWLFNEGEIKTSSHYSVEQSSLVILNPKRGDTGWYTVILTNPFSRASTRINVTVLYGPEEPIVEARPPLPFYVSGDSLSLFCRAEGIPQPTAEWIFGGQTLSDSREGVLNRTNVHVSQGGVYMCKLINELTKEQLQRSMTLSVYERPSGNPTCSVQSVNVNADLQYHCQWLGGTPLAQLSFPALSSTSSGAGNFSMTVPASDTFNGKTVKCMAVHPVEQNQCNITASSPAEFLPAVRTTVNSEGKIVVAIHCVSEAAPQAVVSWSKGSEAVTNGTTYQISNDTTHLKIHGYNVSNFLQQKYTCTCRNPLGSQRLEIQLRGPSVSRSSLFPNQDGTIITLTWEVPSTSIVTGFDVQMKGPDLVPEIRNSTQTRATSNEYRTVQQKPGSARSADVFLLDPDLTYRFRVVPKARLTDGEPSEVHRIGPGEGLSGPAITGIAAGIPCSLLFLLLLGGLIYLCIYCNKNKMHQAVAAVIVSLMMYSFMGGGLFCAIVGNILLVVSTATDYWMQYRLSGSFAHQGLWRYCMSGKCYMQTDSIAYWNATRAFMILSAMSCFAGIIAGILSFAHFSAFERFNRSFAAGIMFFVSTLFVLLAMAIYTGVTVNFLGKRFGDWRFSWSYILGWVALLMTFFAGIFYMCAYRMHECRRVAGPR
;
A
#
# COMPACT_ATOMS: atom_id res chain seq x y z
N MET A 1 -8.91 -62.07 76.40
CA MET A 1 -8.96 -63.41 77.03
C MET A 1 -9.94 -63.31 78.19
N MET A 2 -11.00 -64.11 78.09
CA MET A 2 -12.20 -64.34 78.95
C MET A 2 -12.40 -63.63 80.33
N LEU A 3 -13.63 -63.10 80.46
CA LEU A 3 -14.54 -62.93 81.65
C LEU A 3 -14.55 -64.14 82.61
N PRO A 4 -15.06 -64.08 83.89
CA PRO A 4 -16.40 -63.62 84.36
C PRO A 4 -16.40 -62.84 85.71
N ASP A 5 -17.41 -62.05 86.13
CA ASP A 5 -18.84 -62.20 86.49
C ASP A 5 -19.12 -62.50 87.99
N GLU A 6 -20.22 -61.90 88.47
CA GLU A 6 -20.61 -61.59 89.85
C GLU A 6 -20.87 -62.76 90.83
N SER A 7 -20.80 -62.38 92.12
CA SER A 7 -21.83 -62.60 93.16
C SER A 7 -21.48 -63.48 94.38
N ALA A 8 -21.81 -62.89 95.54
CA ALA A 8 -22.13 -63.49 96.85
C ALA A 8 -20.99 -64.04 97.75
N ARG A 9 -20.68 -63.28 98.83
CA ARG A 9 -20.87 -63.64 100.26
C ARG A 9 -20.07 -62.66 101.16
N LEU A 10 -20.75 -61.81 101.91
CA LEU A 10 -21.23 -62.03 103.29
C LEU A 10 -20.13 -62.01 104.36
N GLY A 11 -20.23 -61.01 105.24
CA GLY A 11 -20.19 -61.24 106.69
C GLY A 11 -18.83 -61.33 107.36
N ALA A 12 -18.30 -60.20 107.84
CA ALA A 12 -17.28 -60.22 108.91
C ALA A 12 -17.09 -58.93 109.73
N VAL A 13 -17.94 -57.88 109.66
CA VAL A 13 -17.74 -56.69 110.51
C VAL A 13 -19.05 -56.13 111.08
N PHE A 14 -20.03 -57.00 111.34
CA PHE A 14 -21.35 -56.61 111.86
C PHE A 14 -21.55 -56.83 113.37
N LEU A 15 -20.50 -57.02 114.19
CA LEU A 15 -20.74 -57.50 115.58
C LEU A 15 -19.71 -57.10 116.67
N VAL A 16 -19.06 -55.91 116.61
CA VAL A 16 -18.15 -55.49 117.70
C VAL A 16 -18.32 -54.03 118.20
N VAL A 17 -19.21 -53.19 117.67
CA VAL A 17 -19.42 -51.83 118.22
C VAL A 17 -20.84 -51.63 118.77
N SER A 18 -21.39 -52.71 119.33
CA SER A 18 -22.67 -52.71 120.05
C SER A 18 -22.43 -53.11 121.49
N LEU A 19 -21.81 -52.22 122.29
CA LEU A 19 -22.08 -51.99 123.73
C LEU A 19 -21.01 -51.08 124.35
N SER A 20 -21.49 -50.06 125.08
CA SER A 20 -20.80 -49.16 126.02
C SER A 20 -20.02 -47.95 125.48
N PHE A 21 -20.75 -46.91 125.06
CA PHE A 21 -20.61 -45.59 125.71
C PHE A 21 -21.99 -44.92 125.81
N SER A 22 -22.30 -44.54 127.03
CA SER A 22 -23.48 -43.83 127.52
C SER A 22 -23.43 -42.34 127.19
N VAL A 23 -24.60 -41.77 126.87
CA VAL A 23 -24.96 -40.33 126.91
C VAL A 23 -24.13 -39.39 126.03
N GLN A 24 -24.69 -39.05 124.87
CA GLN A 24 -24.80 -37.67 124.40
C GLN A 24 -25.93 -37.65 123.35
N GLY A 25 -26.95 -36.84 123.59
CA GLY A 25 -27.96 -36.58 122.56
C GLY A 25 -27.24 -36.04 121.33
N ALA A 26 -27.37 -36.73 120.20
CA ALA A 26 -26.97 -36.17 118.92
C ALA A 26 -27.90 -34.98 118.65
N TYR A 27 -27.44 -33.77 118.99
CA TYR A 27 -28.02 -32.55 118.46
C TYR A 27 -27.94 -32.68 116.94
N SER A 28 -29.10 -32.76 116.28
CA SER A 28 -29.15 -32.70 114.82
C SER A 28 -28.77 -31.28 114.42
N GLU A 29 -27.57 -31.06 113.88
CA GLU A 29 -27.18 -29.74 113.37
C GLU A 29 -28.05 -29.40 112.15
N LEU A 30 -28.59 -28.18 112.12
CA LEU A 30 -29.37 -27.67 111.00
C LEU A 30 -28.44 -27.44 109.80
N LEU A 31 -28.79 -28.00 108.64
CA LEU A 31 -28.05 -27.84 107.40
C LEU A 31 -29.00 -27.41 106.27
N VAL A 32 -28.51 -26.56 105.37
CA VAL A 32 -29.26 -26.08 104.18
C VAL A 32 -28.37 -26.21 102.96
N PHE A 33 -28.89 -26.86 101.92
CA PHE A 33 -28.19 -27.12 100.67
C PHE A 33 -29.02 -26.64 99.47
N PRO A 34 -28.39 -26.08 98.43
CA PRO A 34 -29.06 -25.81 97.16
C PRO A 34 -29.58 -27.11 96.54
N SER A 35 -30.85 -27.12 96.13
CA SER A 35 -31.47 -28.21 95.37
C SER A 35 -31.42 -27.88 93.87
N GLY A 36 -30.22 -27.79 93.31
CA GLY A 36 -30.00 -27.40 91.91
C GLY A 36 -28.80 -26.46 91.72
N PRO A 37 -28.69 -25.79 90.56
CA PRO A 37 -27.60 -24.87 90.28
C PRO A 37 -27.69 -23.62 91.16
N THR A 38 -26.55 -23.17 91.67
CA THR A 38 -26.46 -21.93 92.46
C THR A 38 -26.49 -20.67 91.58
N VAL A 39 -26.18 -20.79 90.29
CA VAL A 39 -26.39 -19.73 89.30
C VAL A 39 -27.61 -20.09 88.46
N VAL A 40 -28.69 -19.34 88.65
CA VAL A 40 -29.96 -19.58 87.98
C VAL A 40 -30.22 -18.45 87.00
N ASN A 41 -30.39 -18.80 85.72
CA ASN A 41 -30.81 -17.86 84.70
C ASN A 41 -32.34 -17.90 84.61
N ALA A 42 -32.99 -16.76 84.48
CA ALA A 42 -34.43 -16.66 84.27
C ALA A 42 -34.76 -15.68 83.14
N ARG A 43 -35.86 -15.92 82.43
CA ARG A 43 -36.39 -14.97 81.45
C ARG A 43 -37.27 -13.95 82.18
N ALA A 44 -37.16 -12.68 81.83
CA ALA A 44 -38.07 -11.65 82.33
C ALA A 44 -39.53 -12.07 82.09
N GLY A 45 -40.33 -11.99 83.14
CA GLY A 45 -41.74 -12.39 83.17
C GLY A 45 -42.02 -13.90 83.28
N SER A 46 -40.98 -14.74 83.42
CA SER A 46 -41.17 -16.16 83.74
C SER A 46 -41.24 -16.41 85.25
N ASN A 47 -41.71 -17.59 85.64
CA ASN A 47 -41.63 -18.04 87.03
C ASN A 47 -40.35 -18.86 87.23
N VAL A 48 -39.59 -18.58 88.29
CA VAL A 48 -38.33 -19.28 88.59
C VAL A 48 -38.21 -19.55 90.09
N THR A 49 -37.73 -20.74 90.45
CA THR A 49 -37.56 -21.16 91.85
C THR A 49 -36.08 -21.32 92.20
N LEU A 50 -35.64 -20.70 93.29
CA LEU A 50 -34.37 -20.98 93.95
C LEU A 50 -34.63 -22.09 94.97
N ALA A 51 -34.47 -23.32 94.49
CA ALA A 51 -34.84 -24.51 95.26
C ALA A 51 -33.79 -24.84 96.34
N VAL A 52 -34.27 -25.12 97.55
CA VAL A 52 -33.43 -25.45 98.71
C VAL A 52 -33.90 -26.76 99.34
N SER A 53 -32.98 -27.47 99.94
CA SER A 53 -33.27 -28.63 100.78
C SER A 53 -32.59 -28.42 102.13
N PHE A 54 -33.23 -28.86 103.20
CA PHE A 54 -32.69 -28.71 104.54
C PHE A 54 -32.92 -29.98 105.35
N SER A 55 -32.06 -30.19 106.35
CA SER A 55 -32.14 -31.33 107.26
C SER A 55 -31.70 -30.94 108.67
N GLY A 56 -32.02 -31.78 109.65
CA GLY A 56 -31.56 -31.60 111.03
C GLY A 56 -32.46 -30.74 111.93
N ALA A 57 -33.54 -30.14 111.42
CA ALA A 57 -34.57 -29.51 112.26
C ALA A 57 -35.99 -29.67 111.66
N PRO A 58 -37.01 -29.98 112.47
CA PRO A 58 -38.40 -29.85 112.06
C PRO A 58 -38.83 -28.38 112.07
N ASP A 59 -39.55 -27.95 111.04
CA ASP A 59 -40.19 -26.62 110.93
C ASP A 59 -39.26 -25.43 111.25
N PRO A 60 -38.11 -25.25 110.58
CA PRO A 60 -37.23 -24.09 110.78
C PRO A 60 -37.86 -22.80 110.23
N VAL A 61 -37.40 -21.66 110.74
CA VAL A 61 -37.72 -20.34 110.19
C VAL A 61 -36.76 -20.06 109.03
N VAL A 62 -37.30 -19.90 107.83
CA VAL A 62 -36.56 -19.52 106.62
C VAL A 62 -36.66 -18.01 106.42
N THR A 63 -35.51 -17.37 106.18
CA THR A 63 -35.40 -15.96 105.79
C THR A 63 -34.56 -15.86 104.52
N TRP A 64 -35.12 -15.25 103.49
CA TRP A 64 -34.41 -14.93 102.25
C TRP A 64 -33.95 -13.47 102.25
N PHE A 65 -32.73 -13.25 101.79
CA PHE A 65 -32.08 -11.95 101.70
C PHE A 65 -31.75 -11.60 100.24
N LYS A 66 -32.00 -10.36 99.81
CA LYS A 66 -31.52 -9.78 98.55
C LYS A 66 -30.51 -8.68 98.88
N GLY A 67 -29.24 -8.87 98.50
CA GLY A 67 -28.19 -7.89 98.80
C GLY A 67 -28.02 -7.58 100.30
N GLY A 68 -28.32 -8.56 101.18
CA GLY A 68 -28.24 -8.43 102.63
C GLY A 68 -29.51 -7.90 103.33
N LEU A 69 -30.54 -7.48 102.57
CA LEU A 69 -31.83 -7.07 103.13
C LEU A 69 -32.81 -8.26 103.15
N PRO A 70 -33.52 -8.53 104.27
CA PRO A 70 -34.51 -9.60 104.32
C PRO A 70 -35.70 -9.25 103.42
N VAL A 71 -36.01 -10.12 102.47
CA VAL A 71 -37.10 -9.94 101.50
C VAL A 71 -38.29 -10.87 101.76
N LEU A 72 -38.08 -11.99 102.44
CA LEU A 72 -39.12 -12.95 102.81
C LEU A 72 -38.73 -13.69 104.09
N THR A 73 -39.67 -13.84 105.03
CA THR A 73 -39.51 -14.68 106.23
C THR A 73 -40.74 -15.56 106.44
N TRP A 74 -40.54 -16.84 106.72
CA TRP A 74 -41.64 -17.78 107.00
C TRP A 74 -41.18 -18.94 107.86
N ALA A 75 -42.10 -19.54 108.62
CA ALA A 75 -41.83 -20.78 109.35
C ALA A 75 -42.29 -21.96 108.48
N VAL A 76 -41.34 -22.82 108.08
CA VAL A 76 -41.62 -23.94 107.18
C VAL A 76 -42.68 -24.86 107.80
N GLY A 77 -43.76 -25.15 107.05
CA GLY A 77 -44.89 -25.97 107.51
C GLY A 77 -45.96 -25.21 108.32
N SER A 78 -45.80 -23.90 108.55
CA SER A 78 -46.78 -23.08 109.26
C SER A 78 -48.04 -22.79 108.43
N SER A 79 -49.20 -22.71 109.09
CA SER A 79 -50.44 -22.23 108.45
C SER A 79 -50.52 -20.71 108.33
N ALA A 80 -49.61 -19.98 108.97
CA ALA A 80 -49.51 -18.52 108.84
C ALA A 80 -48.94 -18.13 107.47
N ALA A 81 -49.44 -17.02 106.91
CA ALA A 81 -48.93 -16.48 105.66
C ALA A 81 -47.46 -16.03 105.80
N PRO A 82 -46.63 -16.19 104.76
CA PRO A 82 -45.25 -15.70 104.76
C PRO A 82 -45.20 -14.17 104.86
N ASP A 83 -44.23 -13.66 105.62
CA ASP A 83 -43.96 -12.23 105.70
C ASP A 83 -43.03 -11.83 104.56
N VAL A 84 -43.60 -11.19 103.53
CA VAL A 84 -42.87 -10.73 102.35
C VAL A 84 -42.75 -9.21 102.40
N ALA A 85 -41.54 -8.70 102.21
CA ALA A 85 -41.26 -7.27 102.15
C ALA A 85 -42.15 -6.59 101.10
N GLU A 86 -42.69 -5.42 101.43
CA GLU A 86 -43.77 -4.75 100.69
C GLU A 86 -43.50 -4.65 99.17
N ASP A 87 -42.30 -4.20 98.80
CA ASP A 87 -41.86 -4.06 97.40
C ASP A 87 -41.74 -5.37 96.61
N ASN A 88 -41.83 -6.52 97.28
CA ASN A 88 -41.62 -7.85 96.69
C ASN A 88 -42.86 -8.74 96.72
N ARG A 89 -43.99 -8.29 97.29
CA ARG A 89 -45.19 -9.11 97.50
C ARG A 89 -45.82 -9.67 96.23
N GLU A 90 -45.72 -8.95 95.13
CA GLU A 90 -46.27 -9.37 93.84
C GLU A 90 -45.33 -10.29 93.05
N VAL A 91 -44.05 -10.37 93.45
CA VAL A 91 -42.99 -11.08 92.72
C VAL A 91 -42.49 -12.29 93.49
N LEU A 92 -42.42 -12.28 94.82
CA LEU A 92 -41.86 -13.36 95.61
C LEU A 92 -42.94 -14.19 96.31
N SER A 93 -42.77 -15.49 96.25
CA SER A 93 -43.54 -16.49 96.99
C SER A 93 -42.59 -17.54 97.56
N VAL A 94 -42.99 -18.22 98.64
CA VAL A 94 -42.20 -19.30 99.24
C VAL A 94 -42.95 -20.62 99.08
N GLU A 95 -42.23 -21.67 98.70
CA GLU A 95 -42.79 -23.03 98.60
C GLU A 95 -42.79 -23.72 99.96
N ALA A 96 -43.52 -24.84 100.05
CA ALA A 96 -43.70 -25.58 101.31
C ALA A 96 -42.39 -26.10 101.93
N ASP A 97 -41.32 -26.23 101.14
CA ASP A 97 -39.98 -26.66 101.56
C ASP A 97 -39.03 -25.49 101.88
N GLY A 98 -39.51 -24.25 101.81
CA GLY A 98 -38.70 -23.04 102.05
C GLY A 98 -38.00 -22.48 100.81
N SER A 99 -38.21 -23.06 99.63
CA SER A 99 -37.69 -22.53 98.35
C SER A 99 -38.32 -21.20 97.96
N LEU A 100 -37.53 -20.30 97.35
CA LEU A 100 -38.02 -18.97 96.92
C LEU A 100 -38.42 -18.98 95.45
N THR A 101 -39.69 -18.75 95.18
CA THR A 101 -40.26 -18.72 93.84
C THR A 101 -40.59 -17.29 93.43
N PHE A 102 -40.01 -16.86 92.32
CA PHE A 102 -40.28 -15.59 91.67
C PHE A 102 -41.42 -15.81 90.68
N VAL A 103 -42.50 -15.02 90.77
CA VAL A 103 -43.63 -15.02 89.84
C VAL A 103 -43.48 -13.80 88.93
N ASN A 104 -43.54 -14.02 87.61
CA ASN A 104 -43.39 -12.96 86.60
C ASN A 104 -42.14 -12.08 86.85
N VAL A 105 -40.96 -12.72 86.98
CA VAL A 105 -39.75 -12.06 87.49
C VAL A 105 -39.33 -10.83 86.67
N PRO A 106 -39.21 -9.63 87.26
CA PRO A 106 -38.72 -8.44 86.54
C PRO A 106 -37.20 -8.43 86.34
N LEU A 107 -36.70 -7.71 85.32
CA LEU A 107 -35.26 -7.60 85.02
C LEU A 107 -34.40 -7.11 86.21
N GLY A 108 -34.94 -6.19 87.02
CA GLY A 108 -34.26 -5.63 88.20
C GLY A 108 -34.08 -6.60 89.37
N TYR A 109 -34.50 -7.87 89.23
CA TYR A 109 -34.32 -8.90 90.24
C TYR A 109 -33.02 -9.70 90.08
N THR A 110 -32.20 -9.38 89.09
CA THR A 110 -30.83 -9.89 88.98
C THR A 110 -30.01 -9.49 90.22
N SER A 111 -29.66 -10.47 91.06
CA SER A 111 -28.95 -10.24 92.33
C SER A 111 -28.45 -11.56 92.92
N ASN A 112 -27.60 -11.45 93.94
CA ASN A 112 -27.33 -12.54 94.86
C ASN A 112 -28.44 -12.61 95.91
N TYR A 113 -29.01 -13.80 96.09
CA TYR A 113 -30.01 -14.14 97.09
C TYR A 113 -29.42 -15.13 98.09
N THR A 114 -29.59 -14.87 99.38
CA THR A 114 -29.10 -15.76 100.44
C THR A 114 -30.28 -16.28 101.24
N VAL A 115 -30.38 -17.59 101.37
CA VAL A 115 -31.32 -18.22 102.30
C VAL A 115 -30.62 -18.46 103.61
N LYS A 116 -31.29 -18.13 104.71
CA LYS A 116 -30.85 -18.41 106.07
C LYS A 116 -31.97 -19.14 106.77
N MET A 117 -31.69 -20.31 107.32
CA MET A 117 -32.63 -21.06 108.15
C MET A 117 -32.16 -21.07 109.60
N THR A 118 -33.10 -20.86 110.51
CA THR A 118 -32.84 -20.80 111.96
C THR A 118 -33.90 -21.59 112.72
N LYS A 119 -33.51 -22.20 113.85
CA LYS A 119 -34.44 -22.85 114.78
C LYS A 119 -34.00 -22.56 116.21
N SER A 120 -34.93 -22.20 117.08
CA SER A 120 -34.64 -21.93 118.49
C SER A 120 -33.94 -23.13 119.15
N GLY A 121 -32.74 -22.91 119.68
CA GLY A 121 -31.90 -23.96 120.31
C GLY A 121 -30.97 -24.71 119.36
N LEU A 122 -30.99 -24.43 118.06
CA LEU A 122 -30.05 -24.95 117.06
C LEU A 122 -29.26 -23.81 116.41
N GLY A 123 -28.13 -24.13 115.80
CA GLY A 123 -27.31 -23.18 115.02
C GLY A 123 -28.03 -22.68 113.77
N GLU A 124 -27.45 -21.66 113.13
CA GLU A 124 -27.95 -21.09 111.86
C GLU A 124 -27.26 -21.77 110.67
N ALA A 125 -28.00 -22.00 109.58
CA ALA A 125 -27.46 -22.50 108.32
C ALA A 125 -27.86 -21.58 107.16
N GLN A 126 -26.95 -21.38 106.21
CA GLN A 126 -27.21 -20.49 105.07
C GLN A 126 -26.54 -20.98 103.79
N THR A 127 -27.13 -20.62 102.65
CA THR A 127 -26.53 -20.79 101.32
C THR A 127 -26.96 -19.65 100.40
N ALA A 128 -26.28 -19.49 99.26
CA ALA A 128 -26.50 -18.37 98.36
C ALA A 128 -26.69 -18.82 96.91
N PHE A 129 -27.47 -18.03 96.17
CA PHE A 129 -27.77 -18.17 94.76
C PHE A 129 -27.49 -16.86 94.04
N THR A 130 -27.09 -16.93 92.79
CA THR A 130 -27.04 -15.80 91.87
C THR A 130 -28.15 -15.97 90.85
N LEU A 131 -29.17 -15.10 90.92
CA LEU A 131 -30.21 -15.03 89.91
C LEU A 131 -29.78 -14.02 88.85
N LYS A 132 -29.73 -14.45 87.58
CA LYS A 132 -29.56 -13.57 86.42
C LYS A 132 -30.83 -13.56 85.58
N VAL A 133 -31.46 -12.41 85.47
CA VAL A 133 -32.70 -12.24 84.69
C VAL A 133 -32.35 -11.60 83.35
N PHE A 134 -32.71 -12.27 82.27
CA PHE A 134 -32.45 -11.83 80.90
C PHE A 134 -33.74 -11.51 80.17
N ASP A 135 -33.65 -10.56 79.25
CA ASP A 135 -34.67 -10.36 78.24
C ASP A 135 -34.28 -10.99 76.90
N ILE A 136 -35.25 -11.16 76.01
CA ILE A 136 -34.99 -11.55 74.63
C ILE A 136 -34.46 -10.34 73.83
N PHE A 137 -33.67 -10.62 72.79
CA PHE A 137 -33.17 -9.55 71.91
C PHE A 137 -34.29 -8.98 71.04
N GLN A 138 -34.33 -7.65 70.89
CA GLN A 138 -35.26 -6.95 70.00
C GLN A 138 -34.52 -5.90 69.16
N ASP A 139 -34.96 -5.71 67.91
CA ASP A 139 -34.45 -4.72 66.94
C ASP A 139 -32.93 -4.73 66.77
N VAL A 140 -32.35 -5.90 66.52
CA VAL A 140 -30.89 -6.03 66.35
C VAL A 140 -30.47 -5.53 64.97
N GLU A 141 -29.70 -4.45 64.94
CA GLU A 141 -29.22 -3.80 63.72
C GLU A 141 -27.70 -3.70 63.68
N LEU A 142 -27.15 -3.67 62.46
CA LEU A 142 -25.72 -3.41 62.21
C LEU A 142 -25.55 -2.07 61.51
N SER A 143 -24.60 -1.29 62.01
CA SER A 143 -24.17 -0.01 61.42
C SER A 143 -22.68 -0.04 61.12
N MET A 144 -22.26 0.73 60.12
CA MET A 144 -20.86 0.87 59.72
C MET A 144 -20.37 2.29 59.96
N LEU A 145 -19.14 2.41 60.49
CA LEU A 145 -18.42 3.67 60.64
C LEU A 145 -16.98 3.54 60.10
N PRO A 146 -16.55 4.38 59.14
CA PRO A 146 -17.35 5.32 58.33
C PRO A 146 -18.43 4.60 57.47
N PRO A 147 -19.41 5.32 56.86
CA PRO A 147 -20.53 4.70 56.12
C PRO A 147 -20.13 3.85 54.90
N PHE A 148 -18.87 3.95 54.46
CA PHE A 148 -18.29 3.10 53.43
C PHE A 148 -16.87 2.71 53.83
N ALA A 149 -16.48 1.48 53.53
CA ALA A 149 -15.10 1.03 53.68
C ALA A 149 -14.27 1.47 52.47
N LYS A 150 -13.05 1.94 52.70
CA LYS A 150 -12.11 2.35 51.65
C LYS A 150 -10.77 1.63 51.81
N GLU A 151 -10.26 1.04 50.73
CA GLU A 151 -8.94 0.40 50.71
C GLU A 151 -7.83 1.40 51.05
N GLY A 152 -6.89 1.00 51.91
CA GLY A 152 -5.80 1.88 52.37
C GLY A 152 -6.18 2.88 53.47
N SER A 153 -7.43 2.88 53.94
CA SER A 153 -7.76 3.56 55.21
C SER A 153 -7.22 2.79 56.42
N ASP A 154 -7.14 3.43 57.59
CA ASP A 154 -6.62 2.78 58.80
C ASP A 154 -7.54 1.65 59.28
N ARG A 155 -8.86 1.87 59.23
CA ARG A 155 -9.87 0.91 59.70
C ARG A 155 -11.29 1.29 59.28
N PHE A 156 -12.20 0.30 59.33
CA PHE A 156 -13.64 0.53 59.48
C PHE A 156 -14.21 -0.35 60.59
N THR A 157 -15.34 0.07 61.16
CA THR A 157 -15.96 -0.60 62.31
C THR A 157 -17.41 -0.96 62.00
N LEU A 158 -17.77 -2.21 62.28
CA LEU A 158 -19.16 -2.67 62.32
C LEU A 158 -19.62 -2.70 63.76
N ARG A 159 -20.72 -2.01 64.06
CA ARG A 159 -21.29 -1.93 65.41
C ARG A 159 -22.70 -2.45 65.40
N TYR A 160 -23.01 -3.35 66.33
CA TYR A 160 -24.38 -3.77 66.56
C TYR A 160 -25.05 -2.92 67.63
N ALA A 161 -26.37 -2.75 67.49
CA ALA A 161 -27.23 -2.12 68.48
C ALA A 161 -28.54 -2.91 68.58
N MET A 162 -29.21 -2.79 69.73
CA MET A 162 -30.47 -3.46 70.03
C MET A 162 -31.30 -2.59 70.96
N SER A 163 -32.62 -2.68 70.89
CA SER A 163 -33.54 -1.95 71.78
C SER A 163 -33.71 -2.64 73.13
N GLN A 164 -33.56 -3.97 73.19
CA GLN A 164 -33.78 -4.79 74.39
C GLN A 164 -32.87 -6.02 74.44
N GLY A 165 -32.60 -6.51 75.65
CA GLY A 165 -31.75 -7.66 75.93
C GLY A 165 -30.30 -7.31 76.26
N VAL A 166 -29.60 -8.24 76.92
CA VAL A 166 -28.17 -8.13 77.27
C VAL A 166 -27.42 -9.30 76.65
N VAL A 167 -26.29 -9.01 75.99
CA VAL A 167 -25.44 -9.99 75.31
C VAL A 167 -24.52 -10.65 76.32
N GLU A 168 -24.54 -11.98 76.40
CA GLU A 168 -23.56 -12.75 77.18
C GLU A 168 -22.44 -13.26 76.27
N GLN A 169 -22.76 -13.63 75.03
CA GLN A 169 -21.77 -14.08 74.05
C GLN A 169 -22.10 -13.52 72.66
N GLN A 170 -21.04 -13.19 71.91
CA GLN A 170 -21.13 -12.75 70.51
C GLN A 170 -20.19 -13.58 69.63
N THR A 171 -20.60 -13.77 68.38
CA THR A 171 -19.80 -14.43 67.34
C THR A 171 -19.95 -13.63 66.04
N TRP A 172 -18.82 -13.27 65.42
CA TRP A 172 -18.79 -12.60 64.13
C TRP A 172 -18.40 -13.57 63.02
N LEU A 173 -19.07 -13.47 61.87
CA LEU A 173 -18.80 -14.28 60.68
C LEU A 173 -18.50 -13.37 59.49
N PHE A 174 -17.53 -13.74 58.66
CA PHE A 174 -17.28 -13.17 57.33
C PHE A 174 -17.51 -14.26 56.28
N ASN A 175 -18.48 -14.04 55.39
CA ASN A 175 -18.89 -15.03 54.37
C ASN A 175 -19.08 -16.45 54.97
N GLU A 176 -19.84 -16.54 56.06
CA GLU A 176 -20.11 -17.77 56.85
C GLU A 176 -18.93 -18.33 57.66
N GLY A 177 -17.70 -17.83 57.45
CA GLY A 177 -16.53 -18.22 58.24
C GLY A 177 -16.41 -17.43 59.55
N GLU A 178 -16.18 -18.11 60.66
CA GLU A 178 -16.02 -17.45 61.97
C GLU A 178 -14.76 -16.59 62.03
N ILE A 179 -14.94 -15.34 62.48
CA ILE A 179 -13.87 -14.36 62.65
C ILE A 179 -13.28 -14.51 64.04
N LYS A 180 -11.96 -14.72 64.10
CA LYS A 180 -11.18 -14.68 65.34
C LYS A 180 -10.35 -13.40 65.40
N THR A 181 -10.14 -12.90 66.62
CA THR A 181 -9.26 -11.76 66.87
C THR A 181 -7.85 -12.05 66.32
N SER A 182 -7.31 -11.11 65.56
CA SER A 182 -6.04 -11.20 64.86
C SER A 182 -5.44 -9.80 64.67
N SER A 183 -4.35 -9.68 63.90
CA SER A 183 -3.81 -8.37 63.49
C SER A 183 -4.72 -7.61 62.52
N HIS A 184 -5.64 -8.29 61.83
CA HIS A 184 -6.57 -7.71 60.85
C HIS A 184 -7.96 -7.44 61.46
N TYR A 185 -8.42 -8.33 62.34
CA TYR A 185 -9.73 -8.26 63.00
C TYR A 185 -9.59 -8.05 64.50
N SER A 186 -10.27 -7.05 65.05
CA SER A 186 -10.38 -6.83 66.50
C SER A 186 -11.85 -6.89 66.92
N VAL A 187 -12.20 -7.95 67.65
CA VAL A 187 -13.54 -8.14 68.22
C VAL A 187 -13.60 -7.42 69.58
N GLU A 188 -14.44 -6.39 69.66
CA GLU A 188 -14.68 -5.57 70.85
C GLU A 188 -16.06 -5.88 71.44
N GLN A 189 -16.42 -5.31 72.60
CA GLN A 189 -17.66 -5.64 73.32
C GLN A 189 -18.94 -5.52 72.46
N SER A 190 -19.07 -4.48 71.63
CA SER A 190 -20.23 -4.24 70.78
C SER A 190 -19.91 -4.05 69.30
N SER A 191 -18.68 -4.36 68.89
CA SER A 191 -18.15 -3.98 67.58
C SER A 191 -17.12 -4.96 67.05
N LEU A 192 -17.02 -5.02 65.72
CA LEU A 192 -15.91 -5.62 65.00
C LEU A 192 -15.15 -4.51 64.28
N VAL A 193 -13.86 -4.38 64.59
CA VAL A 193 -12.97 -3.44 63.90
C VAL A 193 -12.12 -4.21 62.89
N ILE A 194 -12.14 -3.76 61.64
CA ILE A 194 -11.33 -4.28 60.54
C ILE A 194 -10.23 -3.27 60.28
N LEU A 195 -8.97 -3.67 60.48
CA LEU A 195 -7.79 -2.81 60.34
C LEU A 195 -7.20 -2.95 58.93
N ASN A 196 -6.68 -1.86 58.35
CA ASN A 196 -6.08 -1.84 57.01
C ASN A 196 -6.93 -2.57 55.94
N PRO A 197 -8.20 -2.18 55.76
CA PRO A 197 -9.11 -2.80 54.81
C PRO A 197 -8.52 -2.96 53.41
N LYS A 198 -8.78 -4.12 52.82
CA LYS A 198 -8.41 -4.51 51.45
C LYS A 198 -9.66 -4.85 50.65
N ARG A 199 -9.57 -4.82 49.32
CA ARG A 199 -10.70 -5.20 48.43
C ARG A 199 -11.27 -6.59 48.72
N GLY A 200 -10.43 -7.51 49.22
CA GLY A 200 -10.83 -8.86 49.64
C GLY A 200 -11.71 -8.92 50.88
N ASP A 201 -11.82 -7.83 51.65
CA ASP A 201 -12.73 -7.70 52.80
C ASP A 201 -14.17 -7.33 52.36
N THR A 202 -14.44 -7.29 51.05
CA THR A 202 -15.80 -7.14 50.51
C THR A 202 -16.58 -8.43 50.73
N GLY A 203 -17.75 -8.33 51.36
CA GLY A 203 -18.62 -9.49 51.60
C GLY A 203 -19.64 -9.29 52.71
N TRP A 204 -20.27 -10.39 53.09
CA TRP A 204 -21.28 -10.42 54.14
C TRP A 204 -20.63 -10.59 55.51
N TYR A 205 -20.89 -9.63 56.38
CA TYR A 205 -20.55 -9.70 57.80
C TYR A 205 -21.81 -9.98 58.60
N THR A 206 -21.78 -11.03 59.40
CA THR A 206 -22.92 -11.45 60.25
C THR A 206 -22.48 -11.43 61.69
N VAL A 207 -23.28 -10.83 62.57
CA VAL A 207 -23.11 -10.98 64.02
C VAL A 207 -24.19 -11.92 64.55
N ILE A 208 -23.80 -12.82 65.43
CA ILE A 208 -24.68 -13.71 66.18
C ILE A 208 -24.54 -13.35 67.65
N LEU A 209 -25.65 -12.94 68.27
CA LEU A 209 -25.74 -12.58 69.68
C LEU A 209 -26.49 -13.68 70.42
N THR A 210 -25.94 -14.12 71.55
CA THR A 210 -26.54 -15.16 72.38
C THR A 210 -26.62 -14.71 73.84
N ASN A 211 -27.78 -15.02 74.44
CA ASN A 211 -27.97 -15.09 75.88
C ASN A 211 -28.71 -16.40 76.21
N PRO A 212 -28.90 -16.75 77.49
CA PRO A 212 -29.49 -18.04 77.87
C PRO A 212 -30.90 -18.33 77.31
N PHE A 213 -31.63 -17.31 76.86
CA PHE A 213 -33.04 -17.43 76.43
C PHE A 213 -33.30 -16.91 75.01
N SER A 214 -32.29 -16.34 74.34
CA SER A 214 -32.43 -15.71 73.04
C SER A 214 -31.17 -15.83 72.23
N ARG A 215 -31.36 -16.04 70.92
CA ARG A 215 -30.32 -16.01 69.91
C ARG A 215 -30.82 -15.17 68.75
N ALA A 216 -30.10 -14.10 68.44
CA ALA A 216 -30.42 -13.22 67.33
C ALA A 216 -29.21 -13.12 66.40
N SER A 217 -29.47 -12.95 65.11
CA SER A 217 -28.44 -12.66 64.13
C SER A 217 -28.90 -11.60 63.16
N THR A 218 -27.95 -10.80 62.70
CA THR A 218 -28.16 -9.78 61.67
C THR A 218 -26.92 -9.68 60.82
N ARG A 219 -27.06 -9.18 59.58
CA ARG A 219 -25.96 -9.14 58.61
C ARG A 219 -25.96 -7.85 57.80
N ILE A 220 -24.77 -7.45 57.37
CA ILE A 220 -24.55 -6.31 56.48
C ILE A 220 -23.61 -6.71 55.34
N ASN A 221 -23.90 -6.26 54.13
CA ASN A 221 -23.01 -6.43 52.99
C ASN A 221 -22.06 -5.23 52.89
N VAL A 222 -20.77 -5.48 53.02
CA VAL A 222 -19.73 -4.46 52.98
C VAL A 222 -19.08 -4.49 51.62
N THR A 223 -19.02 -3.34 50.94
CA THR A 223 -18.22 -3.16 49.73
C THR A 223 -17.07 -2.23 50.05
N VAL A 224 -15.83 -2.71 49.87
CA VAL A 224 -14.63 -1.90 50.05
C VAL A 224 -14.34 -1.15 48.76
N LEU A 225 -14.41 0.17 48.83
CA LEU A 225 -14.17 1.07 47.71
C LEU A 225 -12.66 1.21 47.45
N TYR A 226 -12.26 1.23 46.18
CA TYR A 226 -10.86 1.36 45.79
C TYR A 226 -10.72 2.05 44.44
N GLY A 227 -9.50 2.47 44.12
CA GLY A 227 -9.15 3.13 42.86
C GLY A 227 -9.48 4.62 42.81
N PRO A 228 -9.21 5.27 41.66
CA PRO A 228 -8.82 4.67 40.39
C PRO A 228 -7.43 4.00 40.41
N GLU A 229 -7.28 2.87 39.73
CA GLU A 229 -5.98 2.25 39.47
C GLU A 229 -5.26 2.90 38.27
N GLU A 230 -4.09 2.37 37.90
CA GLU A 230 -3.27 2.89 36.80
C GLU A 230 -4.09 3.04 35.50
N PRO A 231 -4.20 4.26 34.95
CA PRO A 231 -5.00 4.51 33.76
C PRO A 231 -4.49 3.78 32.52
N ILE A 232 -5.39 3.14 31.79
CA ILE A 232 -5.13 2.63 30.44
C ILE A 232 -5.59 3.69 29.45
N VAL A 233 -4.62 4.26 28.73
CA VAL A 233 -4.84 5.30 27.72
C VAL A 233 -4.37 4.79 26.36
N GLU A 234 -5.29 4.77 25.39
CA GLU A 234 -5.03 4.21 24.05
C GLU A 234 -5.82 4.96 22.97
N ALA A 235 -5.28 5.00 21.76
CA ALA A 235 -6.01 5.49 20.58
C ALA A 235 -6.38 4.31 19.68
N ARG A 236 -7.58 4.35 19.07
CA ARG A 236 -8.01 3.36 18.09
C ARG A 236 -8.37 4.04 16.77
N PRO A 237 -7.86 3.53 15.62
CA PRO A 237 -6.92 2.40 15.49
C PRO A 237 -5.53 2.69 16.10
N PRO A 238 -4.79 1.72 16.66
CA PRO A 238 -3.52 1.97 17.36
C PRO A 238 -2.37 2.22 16.38
N LEU A 239 -2.33 3.43 15.82
CA LEU A 239 -1.34 3.86 14.83
C LEU A 239 -0.26 4.75 15.47
N PRO A 240 0.98 4.72 14.96
CA PRO A 240 2.06 5.60 15.45
C PRO A 240 1.81 7.09 15.12
N PHE A 241 1.04 7.35 14.06
CA PHE A 241 0.57 8.67 13.66
C PHE A 241 -0.71 8.53 12.84
N TYR A 242 -1.42 9.63 12.70
CA TYR A 242 -2.62 9.76 11.87
C TYR A 242 -2.38 10.79 10.78
N VAL A 243 -3.12 10.69 9.68
CA VAL A 243 -3.11 11.66 8.60
C VAL A 243 -4.32 12.58 8.73
N SER A 244 -4.15 13.86 8.40
CA SER A 244 -5.25 14.83 8.37
C SER A 244 -6.39 14.28 7.52
N GLY A 245 -7.60 14.23 8.08
CA GLY A 245 -8.78 13.58 7.48
C GLY A 245 -9.15 12.24 8.10
N ASP A 246 -8.25 11.58 8.84
CA ASP A 246 -8.52 10.32 9.51
C ASP A 246 -9.57 10.47 10.62
N SER A 247 -10.15 9.34 11.03
CA SER A 247 -11.07 9.27 12.16
C SER A 247 -10.54 8.28 13.20
N LEU A 248 -10.59 8.68 14.47
CA LEU A 248 -10.04 7.92 15.59
C LEU A 248 -10.83 8.16 16.87
N SER A 249 -10.64 7.26 17.82
CA SER A 249 -11.22 7.36 19.16
C SER A 249 -10.11 7.22 20.21
N LEU A 250 -10.03 8.18 21.13
CA LEU A 250 -9.16 8.10 22.31
C LEU A 250 -9.94 7.48 23.46
N PHE A 251 -9.36 6.49 24.12
CA PHE A 251 -9.95 5.77 25.24
C PHE A 251 -9.12 5.99 26.49
N CYS A 252 -9.81 6.26 27.59
CA CYS A 252 -9.22 6.32 28.91
C CYS A 252 -10.12 5.59 29.90
N ARG A 253 -9.56 4.58 30.58
CA ARG A 253 -10.26 3.81 31.61
C ARG A 253 -9.30 3.43 32.73
N ALA A 254 -9.82 3.32 33.94
CA ALA A 254 -9.12 2.72 35.08
C ALA A 254 -10.06 1.77 35.82
N GLU A 255 -9.47 0.82 36.53
CA GLU A 255 -10.21 -0.03 37.46
C GLU A 255 -10.53 0.76 38.74
N GLY A 256 -11.68 0.49 39.35
CA GLY A 256 -12.07 1.04 40.64
C GLY A 256 -13.53 0.74 40.97
N ILE A 257 -13.86 0.80 42.25
CA ILE A 257 -15.23 0.67 42.74
C ILE A 257 -15.57 1.91 43.57
N PRO A 258 -16.62 2.68 43.21
CA PRO A 258 -17.36 2.61 41.95
C PRO A 258 -16.47 2.94 40.74
N GLN A 259 -16.95 2.62 39.53
CA GLN A 259 -16.23 2.84 38.28
C GLN A 259 -15.76 4.31 38.18
N PRO A 260 -14.46 4.59 38.03
CA PRO A 260 -13.95 5.96 37.91
C PRO A 260 -14.50 6.66 36.66
N THR A 261 -14.82 7.95 36.78
CA THR A 261 -15.21 8.79 35.65
C THR A 261 -13.98 9.44 35.02
N ALA A 262 -13.97 9.55 33.70
CA ALA A 262 -12.82 10.05 32.93
C ALA A 262 -13.17 11.33 32.17
N GLU A 263 -12.23 12.26 32.18
CA GLU A 263 -12.32 13.58 31.55
C GLU A 263 -11.06 13.82 30.70
N TRP A 264 -11.24 14.23 29.44
CA TRP A 264 -10.14 14.53 28.54
C TRP A 264 -9.82 16.02 28.54
N ILE A 265 -8.53 16.35 28.59
CA ILE A 265 -8.00 17.71 28.60
C ILE A 265 -6.99 17.86 27.46
N PHE A 266 -7.15 18.90 26.64
CA PHE A 266 -6.25 19.23 25.54
C PHE A 266 -6.03 20.74 25.49
N GLY A 267 -4.76 21.18 25.37
CA GLY A 267 -4.43 22.62 25.37
C GLY A 267 -4.87 23.37 26.63
N GLY A 268 -4.97 22.68 27.77
CA GLY A 268 -5.45 23.22 29.04
C GLY A 268 -6.98 23.35 29.16
N GLN A 269 -7.74 22.91 28.16
CA GLN A 269 -9.21 22.94 28.18
C GLN A 269 -9.79 21.53 28.29
N THR A 270 -10.82 21.38 29.12
CA THR A 270 -11.66 20.17 29.19
C THR A 270 -12.45 20.00 27.91
N LEU A 271 -12.46 18.79 27.37
CA LEU A 271 -13.21 18.42 26.17
C LEU A 271 -14.56 17.82 26.56
N SER A 272 -15.63 18.61 26.40
CA SER A 272 -17.01 18.21 26.76
C SER A 272 -17.59 17.09 25.88
N ASP A 273 -16.98 16.80 24.74
CA ASP A 273 -17.44 15.78 23.79
C ASP A 273 -17.15 14.34 24.26
N SER A 274 -16.43 14.18 25.37
CA SER A 274 -16.11 12.86 25.90
C SER A 274 -17.33 12.21 26.56
N ARG A 275 -17.57 10.94 26.23
CA ARG A 275 -18.59 10.10 26.89
C ARG A 275 -17.91 8.88 27.49
N GLU A 276 -18.06 8.67 28.79
CA GLU A 276 -17.52 7.51 29.51
C GLU A 276 -16.01 7.29 29.25
N GLY A 277 -15.22 8.37 29.17
CA GLY A 277 -13.78 8.29 28.90
C GLY A 277 -13.39 8.04 27.44
N VAL A 278 -14.36 8.00 26.52
CA VAL A 278 -14.14 7.91 25.08
C VAL A 278 -14.27 9.29 24.46
N LEU A 279 -13.28 9.69 23.65
CA LEU A 279 -13.29 10.91 22.85
C LEU A 279 -13.18 10.55 21.37
N ASN A 280 -14.27 10.76 20.62
CA ASN A 280 -14.32 10.50 19.19
C ASN A 280 -13.90 11.75 18.40
N ARG A 281 -12.96 11.58 17.47
CA ARG A 281 -12.52 12.63 16.54
C ARG A 281 -12.65 12.11 15.12
N THR A 282 -13.48 12.77 14.33
CA THR A 282 -13.62 12.52 12.89
C THR A 282 -12.95 13.64 12.11
N ASN A 283 -12.41 13.32 10.94
CA ASN A 283 -11.75 14.30 10.07
C ASN A 283 -10.69 15.11 10.83
N VAL A 284 -9.78 14.40 11.52
CA VAL A 284 -8.78 15.01 12.40
C VAL A 284 -7.89 15.99 11.63
N HIS A 285 -7.56 17.12 12.25
CA HIS A 285 -6.67 18.13 11.67
C HIS A 285 -5.32 18.18 12.40
N VAL A 286 -4.28 18.69 11.74
CA VAL A 286 -2.92 18.79 12.32
C VAL A 286 -2.90 19.61 13.62
N SER A 287 -3.74 20.64 13.72
CA SER A 287 -3.89 21.45 14.94
C SER A 287 -4.50 20.71 16.13
N GLN A 288 -5.06 19.52 15.91
CA GLN A 288 -5.57 18.63 16.95
C GLN A 288 -4.53 17.59 17.37
N GLY A 289 -3.35 17.55 16.73
CA GLY A 289 -2.20 16.82 17.23
C GLY A 289 -1.60 17.49 18.46
N GLY A 290 -1.07 16.68 19.39
CA GLY A 290 -0.45 17.17 20.62
C GLY A 290 -0.67 16.26 21.82
N VAL A 291 -0.42 16.79 23.02
CA VAL A 291 -0.54 16.03 24.27
C VAL A 291 -1.97 16.11 24.79
N TYR A 292 -2.63 14.97 24.87
CA TYR A 292 -3.93 14.78 25.50
C TYR A 292 -3.73 14.21 26.90
N MET A 293 -4.31 14.85 27.91
CA MET A 293 -4.29 14.38 29.28
C MET A 293 -5.66 13.83 29.65
N CYS A 294 -5.71 12.58 30.09
CA CYS A 294 -6.90 12.04 30.72
C CYS A 294 -6.80 12.19 32.23
N LYS A 295 -7.85 12.71 32.84
CA LYS A 295 -8.03 12.78 34.29
C LYS A 295 -9.14 11.81 34.69
N LEU A 296 -8.88 10.97 35.69
CA LEU A 296 -9.82 10.02 36.25
C LEU A 296 -10.12 10.38 37.70
N ILE A 297 -11.40 10.31 38.08
CA ILE A 297 -11.85 10.53 39.46
C ILE A 297 -12.80 9.41 39.89
N ASN A 298 -12.55 8.84 41.07
CA ASN A 298 -13.53 8.01 41.75
C ASN A 298 -14.30 8.88 42.76
N GLU A 299 -15.59 9.07 42.50
CA GLU A 299 -16.43 10.02 43.22
C GLU A 299 -16.61 9.70 44.71
N LEU A 300 -16.45 8.44 45.12
CA LEU A 300 -16.61 8.06 46.52
C LEU A 300 -15.27 8.03 47.27
N THR A 301 -14.19 7.53 46.65
CA THR A 301 -12.87 7.53 47.28
C THR A 301 -12.20 8.90 47.27
N LYS A 302 -12.68 9.81 46.41
CA LYS A 302 -12.12 11.14 46.11
C LYS A 302 -10.70 11.13 45.55
N GLU A 303 -10.21 9.96 45.17
CA GLU A 303 -8.89 9.81 44.56
C GLU A 303 -8.94 10.18 43.07
N GLN A 304 -7.84 10.78 42.62
CA GLN A 304 -7.68 11.24 41.25
C GLN A 304 -6.34 10.79 40.69
N LEU A 305 -6.36 10.31 39.45
CA LEU A 305 -5.16 10.00 38.68
C LEU A 305 -5.23 10.67 37.33
N GLN A 306 -4.07 10.94 36.75
CA GLN A 306 -3.96 11.53 35.43
C GLN A 306 -2.88 10.84 34.61
N ARG A 307 -3.14 10.69 33.31
CA ARG A 307 -2.19 10.09 32.36
C ARG A 307 -2.26 10.80 31.03
N SER A 308 -1.09 11.11 30.47
CA SER A 308 -0.96 11.83 29.19
C SER A 308 -0.59 10.89 28.05
N MET A 309 -1.08 11.20 26.85
CA MET A 309 -0.67 10.57 25.61
C MET A 309 -0.43 11.62 24.52
N THR A 310 0.50 11.36 23.60
CA THR A 310 0.75 12.26 22.46
C THR A 310 0.08 11.71 21.21
N LEU A 311 -0.78 12.53 20.60
CA LEU A 311 -1.40 12.24 19.32
C LEU A 311 -0.62 12.95 18.20
N SER A 312 0.06 12.18 17.35
CA SER A 312 0.78 12.71 16.19
C SER A 312 -0.14 12.73 14.97
N VAL A 313 -0.40 13.91 14.41
CA VAL A 313 -1.23 14.09 13.20
C VAL A 313 -0.40 14.81 12.15
N TYR A 314 -0.33 14.26 10.94
CA TYR A 314 0.44 14.81 9.83
C TYR A 314 -0.45 15.14 8.64
N GLU A 315 -0.06 16.15 7.87
CA GLU A 315 -0.70 16.46 6.58
C GLU A 315 0.19 15.95 5.45
N ARG A 316 -0.40 15.26 4.47
CA ARG A 316 0.35 14.72 3.34
C ARG A 316 0.84 15.86 2.42
N PRO A 317 2.11 15.87 1.99
CA PRO A 317 2.58 16.77 0.95
C PRO A 317 1.84 16.55 -0.37
N SER A 318 1.45 17.62 -1.05
CA SER A 318 0.81 17.51 -2.37
C SER A 318 1.86 17.37 -3.48
N GLY A 319 1.65 16.41 -4.39
CA GLY A 319 2.50 16.25 -5.57
C GLY A 319 3.88 15.65 -5.27
N ASN A 320 4.82 15.84 -6.20
CA ASN A 320 6.17 15.27 -6.13
C ASN A 320 7.23 16.37 -5.93
N PRO A 321 8.41 16.04 -5.36
CA PRO A 321 9.52 16.98 -5.28
C PRO A 321 9.98 17.42 -6.68
N THR A 322 10.34 18.68 -6.81
CA THR A 322 10.86 19.28 -8.04
C THR A 322 12.34 19.60 -7.89
N CYS A 323 13.14 19.18 -8.88
CA CYS A 323 14.58 19.42 -8.91
C CYS A 323 14.95 20.34 -10.09
N SER A 324 15.91 21.23 -9.88
CA SER A 324 16.53 22.02 -10.96
C SER A 324 18.02 22.24 -10.68
N VAL A 325 18.76 22.62 -11.70
CA VAL A 325 20.17 23.03 -11.58
C VAL A 325 20.36 24.36 -12.28
N GLN A 326 21.06 25.27 -11.63
CA GLN A 326 21.32 26.63 -12.11
C GLN A 326 22.81 26.94 -12.09
N SER A 327 23.27 27.81 -12.98
CA SER A 327 24.62 28.34 -12.95
C SER A 327 24.69 29.55 -12.02
N VAL A 328 25.61 29.54 -11.06
CA VAL A 328 25.85 30.68 -10.15
C VAL A 328 27.31 31.14 -10.24
N ASN A 329 27.64 32.26 -9.59
CA ASN A 329 29.00 32.79 -9.53
C ASN A 329 29.64 33.02 -10.91
N VAL A 330 28.94 33.75 -11.79
CA VAL A 330 29.43 34.10 -13.13
C VAL A 330 29.78 32.85 -13.95
N ASN A 331 28.87 31.86 -13.97
CA ASN A 331 29.01 30.64 -14.75
C ASN A 331 30.16 29.71 -14.29
N ALA A 332 30.57 29.80 -13.03
CA ALA A 332 31.64 28.97 -12.44
C ALA A 332 31.10 27.76 -11.66
N ASP A 333 29.94 27.91 -11.01
CA ASP A 333 29.43 26.90 -10.06
C ASP A 333 28.04 26.39 -10.48
N LEU A 334 27.73 25.17 -10.05
CA LEU A 334 26.43 24.54 -10.19
C LEU A 334 25.67 24.60 -8.86
N GLN A 335 24.48 25.20 -8.88
CA GLN A 335 23.55 25.17 -7.76
C GLN A 335 22.41 24.18 -8.06
N TYR A 336 22.41 23.07 -7.31
CA TYR A 336 21.32 22.10 -7.32
C TYR A 336 20.24 22.56 -6.35
N HIS A 337 19.02 22.63 -6.83
CA HIS A 337 17.85 23.08 -6.07
C HIS A 337 16.80 21.97 -6.03
N CYS A 338 16.28 21.68 -4.84
CA CYS A 338 15.21 20.73 -4.62
C CYS A 338 14.13 21.36 -3.75
N GLN A 339 12.89 21.17 -4.16
CA GLN A 339 11.74 21.79 -3.51
C GLN A 339 10.59 20.80 -3.44
N TRP A 340 9.99 20.67 -2.27
CA TRP A 340 8.73 19.95 -2.05
C TRP A 340 7.94 20.73 -1.01
N LEU A 341 7.19 21.73 -1.49
CA LEU A 341 6.35 22.54 -0.65
C LEU A 341 5.07 21.76 -0.35
N GLY A 342 4.75 21.61 0.93
CA GLY A 342 3.52 21.00 1.38
C GLY A 342 3.73 19.96 2.46
N GLY A 343 2.61 19.59 3.08
CA GLY A 343 2.59 18.70 4.23
C GLY A 343 3.02 19.39 5.52
N THR A 344 2.60 18.79 6.62
CA THR A 344 2.96 19.22 7.96
C THR A 344 3.39 17.99 8.75
N PRO A 345 4.66 17.89 9.19
CA PRO A 345 5.75 18.87 9.01
C PRO A 345 6.24 18.96 7.54
N LEU A 346 7.05 19.97 7.23
CA LEU A 346 7.73 20.03 5.93
C LEU A 346 8.66 18.82 5.75
N ALA A 347 8.71 18.28 4.52
CA ALA A 347 9.58 17.16 4.20
C ALA A 347 11.07 17.53 4.32
N GLN A 348 11.88 16.61 4.81
CA GLN A 348 13.33 16.76 4.88
C GLN A 348 13.95 16.44 3.52
N LEU A 349 14.66 17.41 2.94
CA LEU A 349 15.30 17.33 1.63
C LEU A 349 16.82 17.19 1.77
N SER A 350 17.43 16.38 0.92
CA SER A 350 18.88 16.16 0.91
C SER A 350 19.41 15.75 -0.47
N PHE A 351 20.71 15.99 -0.70
CA PHE A 351 21.44 15.52 -1.87
C PHE A 351 22.59 14.59 -1.46
N PRO A 352 22.33 13.29 -1.18
CA PRO A 352 23.33 12.39 -0.59
C PRO A 352 24.61 12.22 -1.42
N ALA A 353 24.51 12.38 -2.74
CA ALA A 353 25.66 12.29 -3.65
C ALA A 353 26.58 13.53 -3.64
N LEU A 354 26.12 14.63 -3.06
CA LEU A 354 26.88 15.89 -2.94
C LEU A 354 27.37 16.11 -1.50
N SER A 355 26.52 15.86 -0.50
CA SER A 355 26.84 15.94 0.92
C SER A 355 25.98 14.95 1.72
N SER A 356 26.57 14.31 2.73
CA SER A 356 25.88 13.39 3.64
C SER A 356 25.27 14.09 4.86
N THR A 357 25.68 15.32 5.18
CA THR A 357 25.28 16.02 6.41
C THR A 357 24.30 17.17 6.18
N SER A 358 24.27 17.71 4.96
CA SER A 358 23.47 18.88 4.63
C SER A 358 22.05 18.48 4.25
N SER A 359 21.06 19.05 4.93
CA SER A 359 19.64 18.87 4.63
C SER A 359 18.84 20.14 4.95
N GLY A 360 17.65 20.26 4.38
CA GLY A 360 16.75 21.40 4.60
C GLY A 360 15.29 20.98 4.54
N ALA A 361 14.40 21.74 5.15
CA ALA A 361 12.97 21.42 5.21
C ALA A 361 12.20 22.15 4.09
N GLY A 362 11.50 21.40 3.24
CA GLY A 362 10.61 21.89 2.17
C GLY A 362 11.32 22.56 0.97
N ASN A 363 12.44 23.23 1.18
CA ASN A 363 13.27 23.84 0.15
C ASN A 363 14.75 23.71 0.53
N PHE A 364 15.57 23.18 -0.38
CA PHE A 364 16.99 22.97 -0.14
C PHE A 364 17.82 23.18 -1.41
N SER A 365 18.86 24.01 -1.29
CA SER A 365 19.84 24.26 -2.36
C SER A 365 21.23 23.87 -1.92
N MET A 366 22.03 23.33 -2.84
CA MET A 366 23.44 23.03 -2.64
C MET A 366 24.26 23.51 -3.83
N THR A 367 25.33 24.25 -3.54
CA THR A 367 26.23 24.80 -4.57
C THR A 367 27.54 24.02 -4.58
N VAL A 368 27.99 23.60 -5.76
CA VAL A 368 29.26 22.89 -5.96
C VAL A 368 30.03 23.49 -7.14
N PRO A 369 31.38 23.48 -7.12
CA PRO A 369 32.17 23.93 -8.27
C PRO A 369 31.89 23.09 -9.51
N ALA A 370 31.76 23.73 -10.67
CA ALA A 370 31.55 23.01 -11.92
C ALA A 370 32.81 22.19 -12.30
N SER A 371 32.58 20.95 -12.71
CA SER A 371 33.63 20.01 -13.10
C SER A 371 33.09 19.04 -14.15
N ASP A 372 33.94 18.58 -15.07
CA ASP A 372 33.58 17.59 -16.10
C ASP A 372 32.96 16.31 -15.50
N THR A 373 33.28 15.99 -14.25
CA THR A 373 32.70 14.85 -13.51
C THR A 373 31.17 14.95 -13.31
N PHE A 374 30.61 16.15 -13.40
CA PHE A 374 29.16 16.39 -13.30
C PHE A 374 28.46 16.40 -14.66
N ASN A 375 29.21 16.44 -15.77
CA ASN A 375 28.61 16.45 -17.11
C ASN A 375 27.98 15.08 -17.46
N GLY A 376 26.67 15.08 -17.71
CA GLY A 376 25.87 13.86 -17.90
C GLY A 376 25.58 13.12 -16.60
N LYS A 377 25.98 13.64 -15.43
CA LYS A 377 25.77 12.99 -14.14
C LYS A 377 24.41 13.36 -13.56
N THR A 378 23.63 12.34 -13.24
CA THR A 378 22.34 12.50 -12.56
C THR A 378 22.55 12.54 -11.04
N VAL A 379 22.13 13.65 -10.43
CA VAL A 379 22.08 13.85 -8.98
C VAL A 379 20.63 13.62 -8.52
N LYS A 380 20.45 12.88 -7.43
CA LYS A 380 19.13 12.61 -6.83
C LYS A 380 18.93 13.48 -5.60
N CYS A 381 17.78 14.14 -5.53
CA CYS A 381 17.27 14.69 -4.28
C CYS A 381 16.38 13.67 -3.59
N MET A 382 16.67 13.39 -2.32
CA MET A 382 15.81 12.58 -1.47
C MET A 382 14.91 13.48 -0.64
N ALA A 383 13.61 13.19 -0.65
CA ALA A 383 12.59 13.97 0.03
C ALA A 383 11.81 13.05 0.99
N VAL A 384 12.01 13.23 2.30
CA VAL A 384 11.53 12.33 3.34
C VAL A 384 10.50 13.04 4.20
N HIS A 385 9.24 12.58 4.14
CA HIS A 385 8.16 13.02 5.01
C HIS A 385 7.73 11.84 5.92
N PRO A 386 7.22 12.06 7.14
CA PRO A 386 6.78 10.96 8.00
C PRO A 386 5.72 10.04 7.38
N VAL A 387 4.88 10.58 6.48
CA VAL A 387 3.81 9.83 5.79
C VAL A 387 4.32 9.12 4.53
N GLU A 388 5.31 9.70 3.83
CA GLU A 388 5.74 9.21 2.52
C GLU A 388 7.15 9.69 2.16
N GLN A 389 7.82 8.96 1.26
CA GLN A 389 9.14 9.30 0.77
C GLN A 389 9.12 9.36 -0.76
N ASN A 390 9.68 10.43 -1.31
CA ASN A 390 9.77 10.65 -2.75
C ASN A 390 11.17 11.14 -3.14
N GLN A 391 11.43 11.21 -4.44
CA GLN A 391 12.70 11.69 -4.97
C GLN A 391 12.51 12.40 -6.31
N CYS A 392 13.44 13.31 -6.64
CA CYS A 392 13.59 13.85 -7.98
C CYS A 392 15.01 13.73 -8.48
N ASN A 393 15.14 13.55 -9.80
CA ASN A 393 16.43 13.38 -10.47
C ASN A 393 16.72 14.62 -11.29
N ILE A 394 17.97 15.09 -11.25
CA ILE A 394 18.43 16.20 -12.08
C ILE A 394 19.80 15.85 -12.67
N THR A 395 19.89 15.90 -14.00
CA THR A 395 21.12 15.64 -14.74
C THR A 395 21.70 16.97 -15.18
N ALA A 396 22.93 17.27 -14.76
CA ALA A 396 23.64 18.41 -15.29
C ALA A 396 24.33 18.01 -16.59
N SER A 397 24.25 18.82 -17.64
CA SER A 397 24.80 18.55 -18.96
C SER A 397 25.38 19.79 -19.61
N SER A 398 26.51 19.64 -20.28
CA SER A 398 27.07 20.66 -21.18
C SER A 398 26.20 20.79 -22.44
N PRO A 399 26.26 21.92 -23.17
CA PRO A 399 25.56 22.09 -24.44
C PRO A 399 25.89 20.98 -25.44
N ALA A 400 24.88 20.23 -25.87
CA ALA A 400 24.98 19.25 -26.95
C ALA A 400 24.98 19.92 -28.33
N GLU A 401 25.25 19.16 -29.39
CA GLU A 401 25.13 19.63 -30.78
C GLU A 401 23.69 20.04 -31.09
N PHE A 402 23.52 21.16 -31.79
CA PHE A 402 22.21 21.73 -32.11
C PHE A 402 22.20 22.34 -33.52
N LEU A 403 21.00 22.56 -34.06
CA LEU A 403 20.80 23.15 -35.38
C LEU A 403 20.20 24.56 -35.25
N PRO A 404 20.50 25.47 -36.19
CA PRO A 404 19.96 26.82 -36.14
C PRO A 404 18.56 26.86 -36.78
N ALA A 405 17.68 27.68 -36.23
CA ALA A 405 16.41 27.99 -36.88
C ALA A 405 16.40 29.45 -37.35
N VAL A 406 16.41 29.66 -38.68
CA VAL A 406 16.35 30.98 -39.28
C VAL A 406 14.92 31.30 -39.72
N ARG A 407 14.45 32.49 -39.36
CA ARG A 407 13.18 33.05 -39.81
C ARG A 407 13.41 34.40 -40.46
N THR A 408 12.63 34.69 -41.48
CA THR A 408 12.80 35.90 -42.30
C THR A 408 11.48 36.63 -42.46
N THR A 409 11.50 37.93 -42.19
CA THR A 409 10.34 38.82 -42.32
C THR A 409 10.74 40.08 -43.06
N VAL A 410 9.74 40.89 -43.43
CA VAL A 410 9.93 42.20 -44.05
C VAL A 410 9.37 43.24 -43.09
N ASN A 411 10.17 44.26 -42.78
CA ASN A 411 9.72 45.35 -41.91
C ASN A 411 8.84 46.36 -42.67
N SER A 412 8.30 47.36 -41.95
CA SER A 412 7.47 48.43 -42.54
C SER A 412 8.18 49.25 -43.62
N GLU A 413 9.52 49.31 -43.61
CA GLU A 413 10.34 49.99 -44.63
C GLU A 413 10.64 49.11 -45.86
N GLY A 414 10.10 47.89 -45.91
CA GLY A 414 10.34 46.96 -47.01
C GLY A 414 11.74 46.32 -47.01
N LYS A 415 12.47 46.42 -45.89
CA LYS A 415 13.79 45.78 -45.70
C LYS A 415 13.63 44.40 -45.06
N ILE A 416 14.54 43.49 -45.40
CA ILE A 416 14.55 42.12 -44.88
C ILE A 416 15.11 42.12 -43.45
N VAL A 417 14.42 41.42 -42.56
CA VAL A 417 14.85 41.15 -41.19
C VAL A 417 15.06 39.65 -41.03
N VAL A 418 16.24 39.25 -40.57
CA VAL A 418 16.61 37.85 -40.35
C VAL A 418 16.68 37.59 -38.85
N ALA A 419 15.91 36.63 -38.34
CA ALA A 419 15.96 36.19 -36.96
C ALA A 419 16.57 34.78 -36.90
N ILE A 420 17.73 34.65 -36.26
CA ILE A 420 18.41 33.38 -36.02
C ILE A 420 18.14 32.96 -34.58
N HIS A 421 17.66 31.74 -34.39
CA HIS A 421 17.46 31.13 -33.08
C HIS A 421 18.47 30.00 -32.87
N CYS A 422 19.25 30.10 -31.80
CA CYS A 422 20.18 29.06 -31.35
C CYS A 422 19.85 28.70 -29.90
N VAL A 423 19.56 27.42 -29.68
CA VAL A 423 19.36 26.85 -28.34
C VAL A 423 19.93 25.43 -28.34
N SER A 424 20.60 25.06 -27.27
CA SER A 424 21.14 23.71 -27.04
C SER A 424 20.47 23.13 -25.80
N GLU A 425 20.17 21.84 -25.84
CA GLU A 425 19.63 21.11 -24.69
C GLU A 425 20.74 20.93 -23.65
N ALA A 426 20.78 21.85 -22.67
CA ALA A 426 21.79 21.90 -21.61
C ALA A 426 21.13 22.21 -20.26
N ALA A 427 21.66 21.63 -19.18
CA ALA A 427 21.24 21.89 -17.82
C ALA A 427 22.49 22.17 -16.94
N PRO A 428 22.69 23.38 -16.40
CA PRO A 428 21.83 24.55 -16.48
C PRO A 428 21.74 25.11 -17.91
N GLN A 429 20.69 25.90 -18.17
CA GLN A 429 20.48 26.53 -19.48
C GLN A 429 21.72 27.32 -19.91
N ALA A 430 22.12 27.12 -21.16
CA ALA A 430 23.32 27.74 -21.71
C ALA A 430 23.05 29.18 -22.16
N VAL A 431 23.98 30.08 -21.82
CA VAL A 431 23.98 31.46 -22.33
C VAL A 431 24.53 31.45 -23.75
N VAL A 432 23.88 32.17 -24.67
CA VAL A 432 24.26 32.21 -26.08
C VAL A 432 25.02 33.51 -26.36
N SER A 433 26.19 33.37 -26.99
CA SER A 433 27.00 34.49 -27.47
C SER A 433 27.08 34.46 -28.99
N TRP A 434 26.98 35.63 -29.61
CA TRP A 434 26.91 35.78 -31.06
C TRP A 434 28.16 36.48 -31.60
N SER A 435 28.71 35.97 -32.70
CA SER A 435 29.80 36.62 -33.42
C SER A 435 29.54 36.60 -34.92
N LYS A 436 30.13 37.55 -35.63
CA LYS A 436 30.14 37.63 -37.10
C LYS A 436 31.60 37.60 -37.54
N GLY A 437 32.02 36.52 -38.19
CA GLY A 437 33.45 36.25 -38.37
C GLY A 437 34.16 36.19 -37.02
N SER A 438 35.20 37.01 -36.83
CA SER A 438 35.95 37.13 -35.57
C SER A 438 35.40 38.17 -34.59
N GLU A 439 34.42 38.99 -35.00
CA GLU A 439 33.92 40.10 -34.18
C GLU A 439 32.68 39.71 -33.38
N ALA A 440 32.63 40.10 -32.11
CA ALA A 440 31.45 39.89 -31.26
C ALA A 440 30.29 40.79 -31.69
N VAL A 441 29.09 40.22 -31.77
CA VAL A 441 27.88 40.96 -32.11
C VAL A 441 27.26 41.50 -30.82
N THR A 442 27.00 42.81 -30.78
CA THR A 442 26.36 43.50 -29.66
C THR A 442 25.04 44.15 -30.10
N ASN A 443 24.19 44.50 -29.13
CA ASN A 443 22.94 45.20 -29.39
C ASN A 443 23.20 46.58 -30.00
N GLY A 444 22.48 46.91 -31.08
CA GLY A 444 22.60 48.19 -31.78
C GLY A 444 21.48 48.38 -32.82
N THR A 445 21.74 49.22 -33.83
CA THR A 445 20.77 49.51 -34.90
C THR A 445 20.63 48.35 -35.89
N THR A 446 21.73 47.64 -36.18
CA THR A 446 21.76 46.52 -37.13
C THR A 446 21.41 45.18 -36.47
N TYR A 447 21.83 44.98 -35.22
CA TYR A 447 21.72 43.71 -34.51
C TYR A 447 20.92 43.88 -33.22
N GLN A 448 19.99 42.97 -32.97
CA GLN A 448 19.19 42.95 -31.76
C GLN A 448 19.14 41.53 -31.19
N ILE A 449 19.72 41.34 -30.02
CA ILE A 449 19.78 40.09 -29.26
C ILE A 449 18.64 40.11 -28.23
N SER A 450 17.94 38.97 -28.09
CA SER A 450 16.88 38.80 -27.08
C SER A 450 17.43 38.79 -25.66
N ASN A 451 16.54 39.04 -24.67
CA ASN A 451 16.94 39.05 -23.25
C ASN A 451 17.45 37.69 -22.76
N ASP A 452 16.92 36.59 -23.29
CA ASP A 452 17.37 35.22 -23.03
C ASP A 452 18.60 34.82 -23.88
N THR A 453 19.11 35.74 -24.70
CA THR A 453 20.27 35.60 -25.60
C THR A 453 20.11 34.62 -26.77
N THR A 454 19.06 33.81 -26.80
CA THR A 454 18.85 32.72 -27.77
C THR A 454 18.51 33.18 -29.18
N HIS A 455 18.06 34.43 -29.35
CA HIS A 455 17.67 34.99 -30.64
C HIS A 455 18.54 36.18 -31.04
N LEU A 456 19.06 36.15 -32.27
CA LEU A 456 19.68 37.29 -32.94
C LEU A 456 18.80 37.76 -34.11
N LYS A 457 18.30 39.00 -34.03
CA LYS A 457 17.62 39.69 -35.12
C LYS A 457 18.61 40.61 -35.84
N ILE A 458 18.63 40.53 -37.16
CA ILE A 458 19.47 41.31 -38.06
C ILE A 458 18.54 42.17 -38.91
N HIS A 459 18.61 43.49 -38.73
CA HIS A 459 17.80 44.46 -39.45
C HIS A 459 18.49 44.89 -40.74
N GLY A 460 17.71 45.11 -41.80
CA GLY A 460 18.24 45.64 -43.06
C GLY A 460 19.19 44.68 -43.79
N TYR A 461 18.94 43.37 -43.72
CA TYR A 461 19.83 42.38 -44.31
C TYR A 461 19.92 42.53 -45.83
N ASN A 462 21.15 42.70 -46.34
CA ASN A 462 21.40 42.80 -47.78
C ASN A 462 21.60 41.40 -48.40
N VAL A 463 20.68 41.01 -49.26
CA VAL A 463 20.68 39.70 -49.94
C VAL A 463 21.91 39.55 -50.84
N SER A 464 22.47 40.60 -51.44
CA SER A 464 23.60 40.47 -52.39
C SER A 464 24.87 39.89 -51.78
N ASN A 465 25.01 39.89 -50.45
CA ASN A 465 26.24 39.50 -49.74
C ASN A 465 26.14 38.14 -49.03
N PHE A 466 25.24 37.24 -49.47
CA PHE A 466 25.01 35.94 -48.82
C PHE A 466 26.26 35.04 -48.73
N LEU A 467 27.22 35.14 -49.67
CA LEU A 467 28.42 34.30 -49.68
C LEU A 467 29.48 34.69 -48.63
N GLN A 468 29.41 35.90 -48.06
CA GLN A 468 30.49 36.48 -47.27
C GLN A 468 30.19 36.56 -45.76
N GLN A 469 28.98 36.20 -45.30
CA GLN A 469 28.58 36.41 -43.91
C GLN A 469 28.42 35.08 -43.15
N LYS A 470 29.40 34.81 -42.27
CA LYS A 470 29.39 33.69 -41.33
C LYS A 470 29.03 34.21 -39.95
N TYR A 471 27.90 33.75 -39.42
CA TYR A 471 27.47 34.02 -38.06
C TYR A 471 27.79 32.81 -37.19
N THR A 472 28.33 33.01 -36.00
CA THR A 472 28.61 31.92 -35.07
C THR A 472 27.80 32.15 -33.81
N CYS A 473 27.02 31.16 -33.40
CA CYS A 473 26.41 31.15 -32.08
C CYS A 473 27.16 30.16 -31.20
N THR A 474 27.60 30.62 -30.03
CA THR A 474 28.32 29.83 -29.03
C THR A 474 27.46 29.74 -27.79
N CYS A 475 26.88 28.56 -27.55
CA CYS A 475 26.14 28.22 -26.33
C CYS A 475 27.14 27.81 -25.25
N ARG A 476 27.05 28.39 -24.05
CA ARG A 476 27.97 28.10 -22.95
C ARG A 476 27.26 28.01 -21.60
N ASN A 477 27.59 26.98 -20.82
CA ASN A 477 27.24 26.86 -19.40
C ASN A 477 28.52 26.50 -18.59
N PRO A 478 28.45 26.27 -17.25
CA PRO A 478 29.65 26.00 -16.45
C PRO A 478 30.36 24.68 -16.82
N LEU A 479 29.66 23.76 -17.49
CA LEU A 479 30.14 22.42 -17.84
C LEU A 479 30.76 22.35 -19.25
N GLY A 480 30.62 23.40 -20.06
CA GLY A 480 31.20 23.40 -21.38
C GLY A 480 30.57 24.40 -22.33
N SER A 481 30.98 24.30 -23.59
CA SER A 481 30.50 25.18 -24.65
C SER A 481 30.40 24.43 -25.97
N GLN A 482 29.39 24.78 -26.76
CA GLN A 482 29.23 24.28 -28.11
C GLN A 482 28.97 25.42 -29.09
N ARG A 483 29.60 25.33 -30.26
CA ARG A 483 29.69 26.40 -31.25
C ARG A 483 29.14 25.91 -32.57
N LEU A 484 28.27 26.72 -33.16
CA LEU A 484 27.67 26.43 -34.45
C LEU A 484 27.95 27.58 -35.41
N GLU A 485 28.60 27.28 -36.53
CA GLU A 485 28.79 28.22 -37.63
C GLU A 485 27.59 28.17 -38.58
N ILE A 486 27.01 29.33 -38.83
CA ILE A 486 25.80 29.53 -39.61
C ILE A 486 26.15 30.38 -40.82
N GLN A 487 26.11 29.74 -41.98
CA GLN A 487 26.23 30.42 -43.26
C GLN A 487 24.82 30.63 -43.83
N LEU A 488 24.40 31.89 -43.84
CA LEU A 488 23.13 32.29 -44.44
C LEU A 488 23.20 32.11 -45.95
N ARG A 489 22.16 31.52 -46.55
CA ARG A 489 22.08 31.28 -47.99
C ARG A 489 21.02 32.20 -48.60
N GLY A 490 21.18 32.49 -49.89
CA GLY A 490 20.13 33.13 -50.67
C GLY A 490 18.81 32.34 -50.66
N PRO A 491 17.75 32.89 -51.25
CA PRO A 491 16.47 32.19 -51.37
C PRO A 491 16.67 30.88 -52.13
N SER A 492 16.29 29.75 -51.52
CA SER A 492 16.51 28.42 -52.08
C SER A 492 15.46 27.43 -51.61
N VAL A 493 15.24 26.39 -52.40
CA VAL A 493 14.35 25.26 -52.12
C VAL A 493 15.18 23.99 -52.19
N SER A 494 15.13 23.14 -51.16
CA SER A 494 15.91 21.89 -51.10
C SER A 494 15.22 20.71 -51.79
N ARG A 495 13.90 20.64 -51.69
CA ARG A 495 13.07 19.57 -52.22
C ARG A 495 11.71 20.12 -52.59
N SER A 496 11.17 19.65 -53.70
CA SER A 496 9.79 19.96 -54.12
C SER A 496 9.12 18.70 -54.65
N SER A 497 7.81 18.62 -54.46
CA SER A 497 6.97 17.51 -54.93
C SER A 497 5.63 18.05 -55.44
N LEU A 498 5.02 17.31 -56.37
CA LEU A 498 3.74 17.65 -56.96
C LEU A 498 2.78 16.46 -56.80
N PHE A 499 1.58 16.73 -56.30
CA PHE A 499 0.53 15.73 -56.07
C PHE A 499 -0.74 16.13 -56.84
N PRO A 500 -1.12 15.39 -57.91
CA PRO A 500 -2.41 15.61 -58.56
C PRO A 500 -3.58 15.02 -57.75
N ASN A 501 -4.76 15.63 -57.89
CA ASN A 501 -6.03 15.04 -57.47
C ASN A 501 -6.47 13.91 -58.41
N GLN A 502 -7.55 13.20 -58.04
CA GLN A 502 -8.05 12.03 -58.80
C GLN A 502 -8.41 12.36 -60.25
N ASP A 503 -8.89 13.58 -60.50
CA ASP A 503 -9.39 14.02 -61.81
C ASP A 503 -8.32 14.75 -62.65
N GLY A 504 -7.11 14.96 -62.12
CA GLY A 504 -6.04 15.73 -62.77
C GLY A 504 -6.30 17.24 -62.90
N THR A 505 -7.39 17.75 -62.32
CA THR A 505 -7.86 19.14 -62.41
C THR A 505 -7.25 20.06 -61.35
N ILE A 506 -6.69 19.49 -60.28
CA ILE A 506 -6.04 20.20 -59.19
C ILE A 506 -4.70 19.53 -58.91
N ILE A 507 -3.67 20.34 -58.71
CA ILE A 507 -2.34 19.88 -58.32
C ILE A 507 -1.87 20.64 -57.08
N THR A 508 -1.36 19.90 -56.10
CA THR A 508 -0.74 20.45 -54.90
C THR A 508 0.76 20.36 -55.05
N LEU A 509 1.44 21.51 -55.13
CA LEU A 509 2.90 21.56 -54.97
C LEU A 509 3.24 21.71 -53.50
N THR A 510 4.24 20.95 -53.03
CA THR A 510 4.85 21.12 -51.71
C THR A 510 6.35 21.29 -51.85
N TRP A 511 6.97 22.06 -50.95
CA TRP A 511 8.40 22.31 -50.97
C TRP A 511 9.00 22.51 -49.59
N GLU A 512 10.28 22.19 -49.48
CA GLU A 512 11.11 22.36 -48.28
C GLU A 512 12.13 23.47 -48.49
N VAL A 513 12.43 24.18 -47.40
CA VAL A 513 13.37 25.30 -47.39
C VAL A 513 14.52 24.94 -46.44
N PRO A 514 15.79 25.04 -46.87
CA PRO A 514 16.92 24.86 -45.97
C PRO A 514 16.84 25.79 -44.75
N SER A 515 17.24 25.30 -43.57
CA SER A 515 17.14 26.04 -42.30
C SER A 515 17.95 27.35 -42.25
N THR A 516 18.88 27.56 -43.19
CA THR A 516 19.69 28.79 -43.31
C THR A 516 19.34 29.65 -44.53
N SER A 517 18.30 29.28 -45.29
CA SER A 517 17.90 30.01 -46.49
C SER A 517 17.03 31.22 -46.16
N ILE A 518 17.36 32.36 -46.76
CA ILE A 518 16.64 33.61 -46.57
C ILE A 518 15.49 33.68 -47.59
N VAL A 519 14.25 33.49 -47.13
CA VAL A 519 13.08 33.46 -48.01
C VAL A 519 11.96 34.32 -47.44
N THR A 520 11.49 35.30 -48.21
CA THR A 520 10.35 36.15 -47.84
C THR A 520 9.07 35.74 -48.57
N GLY A 521 9.18 34.97 -49.65
CA GLY A 521 8.05 34.49 -50.45
C GLY A 521 8.44 33.43 -51.48
N PHE A 522 7.46 32.96 -52.24
CA PHE A 522 7.63 32.01 -53.34
C PHE A 522 6.72 32.39 -54.50
N ASP A 523 7.25 32.28 -55.72
CA ASP A 523 6.45 32.33 -56.94
C ASP A 523 6.25 30.90 -57.44
N VAL A 524 5.00 30.47 -57.52
CA VAL A 524 4.63 29.23 -58.21
C VAL A 524 4.50 29.57 -59.68
N GLN A 525 5.37 28.99 -60.51
CA GLN A 525 5.40 29.22 -61.95
C GLN A 525 4.89 28.01 -62.72
N MET A 526 4.16 28.27 -63.80
CA MET A 526 3.60 27.28 -64.70
C MET A 526 4.01 27.59 -66.14
N LYS A 527 4.33 26.53 -66.89
CA LYS A 527 4.49 26.54 -68.35
C LYS A 527 3.50 25.54 -68.94
N GLY A 528 2.74 25.97 -69.95
CA GLY A 528 1.66 25.18 -70.55
C GLY A 528 0.48 26.05 -71.00
N PRO A 529 -0.61 25.42 -71.48
CA PRO A 529 -1.84 26.10 -71.88
C PRO A 529 -2.44 26.96 -70.75
N ASP A 530 -3.38 27.84 -71.10
CA ASP A 530 -4.10 28.63 -70.11
C ASP A 530 -5.01 27.76 -69.23
N LEU A 531 -5.04 28.08 -67.93
CA LEU A 531 -5.96 27.48 -66.97
C LEU A 531 -7.39 27.79 -67.43
N VAL A 532 -8.29 26.81 -67.32
CA VAL A 532 -9.65 26.95 -67.86
C VAL A 532 -10.38 28.08 -67.12
N PRO A 533 -10.85 29.15 -67.80
CA PRO A 533 -11.57 30.22 -67.12
C PRO A 533 -12.93 29.74 -66.63
N GLU A 534 -13.37 30.20 -65.45
CA GLU A 534 -14.68 29.87 -64.86
C GLU A 534 -15.89 30.33 -65.71
N ILE A 535 -15.69 31.17 -66.73
CA ILE A 535 -16.76 31.72 -67.56
C ILE A 535 -16.53 31.32 -69.03
N ARG A 536 -17.35 30.38 -69.52
CA ARG A 536 -17.43 30.04 -70.96
C ARG A 536 -18.09 31.20 -71.71
N ASN A 537 -17.31 32.19 -72.15
CA ASN A 537 -17.73 33.11 -73.23
C ASN A 537 -16.51 33.87 -73.80
N SER A 538 -15.66 33.18 -74.54
CA SER A 538 -14.99 33.74 -75.72
C SER A 538 -14.28 32.63 -76.48
N THR A 539 -14.54 32.51 -77.78
CA THR A 539 -13.69 31.79 -78.73
C THR A 539 -12.41 32.60 -78.93
N GLN A 540 -11.50 32.53 -77.97
CA GLN A 540 -10.10 32.92 -78.14
C GLN A 540 -9.26 31.65 -78.28
N THR A 541 -8.49 31.58 -79.36
CA THR A 541 -7.46 30.58 -79.61
C THR A 541 -6.59 30.40 -78.38
N ARG A 542 -6.54 29.17 -77.84
CA ARG A 542 -5.69 28.75 -76.70
C ARG A 542 -4.25 29.15 -77.00
N ALA A 543 -3.79 30.26 -76.42
CA ALA A 543 -2.40 30.70 -76.55
C ALA A 543 -1.51 29.79 -75.70
N THR A 544 -0.75 28.91 -76.36
CA THR A 544 0.28 28.12 -75.69
C THR A 544 1.48 29.01 -75.40
N SER A 545 1.56 29.53 -74.17
CA SER A 545 2.77 30.22 -73.73
C SER A 545 3.91 29.22 -73.54
N ASN A 546 5.01 29.44 -74.26
CA ASN A 546 6.22 28.63 -74.16
C ASN A 546 7.13 29.04 -72.99
N GLU A 547 6.76 30.07 -72.23
CA GLU A 547 7.51 30.60 -71.10
C GLU A 547 6.86 30.25 -69.75
N TYR A 548 7.66 30.26 -68.69
CA TYR A 548 7.16 30.08 -67.33
C TYR A 548 6.54 31.38 -66.83
N ARG A 549 5.25 31.35 -66.48
CA ARG A 549 4.52 32.49 -65.88
C ARG A 549 4.17 32.21 -64.42
N THR A 550 4.26 33.23 -63.57
CA THR A 550 3.84 33.13 -62.16
C THR A 550 2.32 33.03 -62.09
N VAL A 551 1.82 31.93 -61.52
CA VAL A 551 0.38 31.67 -61.34
C VAL A 551 -0.08 31.97 -59.91
N GLN A 552 0.80 31.86 -58.92
CA GLN A 552 0.51 32.21 -57.53
C GLN A 552 1.75 32.74 -56.82
N GLN A 553 1.55 33.74 -55.96
CA GLN A 553 2.56 34.20 -55.01
C GLN A 553 2.19 33.72 -53.61
N LYS A 554 3.15 33.15 -52.89
CA LYS A 554 2.98 32.64 -51.53
C LYS A 554 3.94 33.32 -50.55
N PRO A 555 3.53 33.51 -49.28
CA PRO A 555 4.40 34.10 -48.27
C PRO A 555 5.56 33.15 -47.91
N GLY A 556 6.64 33.68 -47.32
CA GLY A 556 7.84 32.90 -46.96
C GLY A 556 7.60 31.77 -45.95
N SER A 557 6.48 31.80 -45.21
CA SER A 557 6.02 30.72 -44.33
C SER A 557 5.36 29.56 -45.06
N ALA A 558 4.92 29.74 -46.31
CA ALA A 558 4.21 28.71 -47.06
C ALA A 558 5.14 27.54 -47.45
N ARG A 559 4.61 26.32 -47.37
CA ARG A 559 5.29 25.09 -47.79
C ARG A 559 4.46 24.28 -48.79
N SER A 560 3.34 24.83 -49.22
CA SER A 560 2.45 24.24 -50.22
C SER A 560 1.66 25.30 -51.00
N ALA A 561 1.22 24.91 -52.20
CA ALA A 561 0.27 25.66 -53.02
C ALA A 561 -0.54 24.73 -53.90
N ASP A 562 -1.86 24.95 -53.93
CA ASP A 562 -2.78 24.24 -54.80
C ASP A 562 -3.07 25.08 -56.04
N VAL A 563 -2.86 24.53 -57.23
CA VAL A 563 -3.24 25.13 -58.51
C VAL A 563 -4.47 24.39 -59.03
N PHE A 564 -5.50 25.14 -59.40
CA PHE A 564 -6.82 24.63 -59.80
C PHE A 564 -7.06 24.83 -61.30
N LEU A 565 -8.14 24.24 -61.83
CA LEU A 565 -8.65 24.43 -63.19
C LEU A 565 -7.70 23.96 -64.31
N LEU A 566 -6.99 22.85 -64.07
CA LEU A 566 -6.19 22.18 -65.08
C LEU A 566 -7.07 21.31 -66.00
N ASP A 567 -6.73 21.31 -67.30
CA ASP A 567 -7.28 20.37 -68.29
C ASP A 567 -6.44 19.07 -68.28
N PRO A 568 -6.97 17.92 -67.85
CA PRO A 568 -6.18 16.69 -67.65
C PRO A 568 -5.59 16.12 -68.95
N ASP A 569 -6.14 16.49 -70.11
CA ASP A 569 -5.66 16.03 -71.42
C ASP A 569 -4.48 16.86 -71.94
N LEU A 570 -4.09 17.93 -71.23
CA LEU A 570 -3.03 18.85 -71.62
C LEU A 570 -1.79 18.71 -70.71
N THR A 571 -0.63 19.06 -71.26
CA THR A 571 0.63 19.00 -70.51
C THR A 571 0.99 20.35 -69.87
N TYR A 572 1.26 20.33 -68.57
CA TYR A 572 1.77 21.46 -67.79
C TYR A 572 3.10 21.13 -67.13
N ARG A 573 3.90 22.17 -66.88
CA ARG A 573 5.15 22.09 -66.14
C ARG A 573 5.15 23.13 -65.03
N PHE A 574 5.39 22.70 -63.80
CA PHE A 574 5.40 23.55 -62.62
C PHE A 574 6.78 23.62 -61.99
N ARG A 575 7.13 24.80 -61.46
CA ARG A 575 8.32 25.00 -60.63
C ARG A 575 8.03 26.06 -59.57
N VAL A 576 8.75 26.02 -58.47
CA VAL A 576 8.68 27.01 -57.38
C VAL A 576 9.94 27.85 -57.41
N VAL A 577 9.80 29.17 -57.50
CA VAL A 577 10.92 30.11 -57.42
C VAL A 577 10.89 30.77 -56.05
N PRO A 578 11.83 30.44 -55.14
CA PRO A 578 11.91 31.13 -53.85
C PRO A 578 12.35 32.58 -54.05
N LYS A 579 11.80 33.50 -53.25
CA LYS A 579 12.04 34.94 -53.35
C LYS A 579 12.57 35.50 -52.04
N ALA A 580 13.56 36.37 -52.13
CA ALA A 580 13.99 37.28 -51.07
C ALA A 580 13.73 38.71 -51.54
N ARG A 581 12.53 39.23 -51.25
CA ARG A 581 11.97 40.47 -51.78
C ARG A 581 11.98 40.47 -53.31
N LEU A 582 12.88 41.23 -53.93
CA LEU A 582 13.02 41.35 -55.39
C LEU A 582 14.07 40.38 -55.96
N THR A 583 14.78 39.64 -55.12
CA THR A 583 15.82 38.71 -55.53
C THR A 583 15.24 37.31 -55.69
N ASP A 584 15.40 36.76 -56.89
CA ASP A 584 14.97 35.42 -57.23
C ASP A 584 16.05 34.40 -56.86
N GLY A 585 15.63 33.31 -56.25
CA GLY A 585 16.47 32.15 -56.04
C GLY A 585 16.47 31.21 -57.23
N GLU A 586 17.30 30.17 -57.15
CA GLU A 586 17.30 29.11 -58.15
C GLU A 586 15.93 28.40 -58.16
N PRO A 587 15.27 28.26 -59.34
CA PRO A 587 14.00 27.57 -59.43
C PRO A 587 14.11 26.11 -58.98
N SER A 588 13.06 25.60 -58.33
CA SER A 588 12.97 24.19 -57.97
C SER A 588 12.99 23.27 -59.20
N GLU A 589 13.15 21.98 -58.96
CA GLU A 589 12.92 20.93 -59.96
C GLU A 589 11.58 21.14 -60.68
N VAL A 590 11.59 20.91 -61.99
CA VAL A 590 10.41 21.08 -62.84
C VAL A 590 9.56 19.81 -62.79
N HIS A 591 8.34 19.94 -62.29
CA HIS A 591 7.37 18.85 -62.25
C HIS A 591 6.45 18.90 -63.46
N ARG A 592 6.36 17.82 -64.23
CA ARG A 592 5.49 17.70 -65.41
C ARG A 592 4.21 16.92 -65.07
N ILE A 593 3.07 17.37 -65.58
CA ILE A 593 1.78 16.67 -65.52
C ILE A 593 1.07 16.71 -66.88
N GLY A 594 0.33 15.67 -67.26
CA GLY A 594 -0.37 15.50 -68.55
C GLY A 594 -0.24 14.08 -69.10
N PRO A 595 -0.82 13.75 -70.27
CA PRO A 595 -0.77 12.42 -70.86
C PRO A 595 0.69 11.95 -71.05
N GLY A 596 0.95 10.70 -70.64
CA GLY A 596 2.26 10.08 -70.73
C GLY A 596 2.61 9.73 -72.17
N GLU A 597 3.86 9.97 -72.57
CA GLU A 597 4.46 9.10 -73.58
C GLU A 597 4.48 7.68 -72.99
N GLY A 598 4.29 6.66 -73.83
CA GLY A 598 4.03 5.28 -73.41
C GLY A 598 5.02 4.69 -72.38
N LEU A 599 4.64 3.49 -71.89
CA LEU A 599 5.36 2.67 -70.90
C LEU A 599 6.85 3.01 -70.75
N SER A 600 7.24 3.49 -69.56
CA SER A 600 8.59 3.96 -69.29
C SER A 600 9.64 2.84 -69.49
N GLY A 601 10.84 3.20 -69.96
CA GLY A 601 11.97 2.29 -70.21
C GLY A 601 12.24 1.20 -69.14
N PRO A 602 12.04 1.42 -67.82
CA PRO A 602 12.14 0.35 -66.83
C PRO A 602 11.03 -0.72 -66.91
N ALA A 603 9.81 -0.39 -67.36
CA ALA A 603 8.75 -1.38 -67.61
C ALA A 603 9.10 -2.31 -68.77
N ILE A 604 9.78 -1.79 -69.80
CA ILE A 604 10.28 -2.58 -70.95
C ILE A 604 11.43 -3.51 -70.50
N THR A 605 12.26 -3.06 -69.55
CA THR A 605 13.38 -3.86 -69.01
C THR A 605 12.88 -5.01 -68.12
N GLY A 606 11.80 -4.81 -67.36
CA GLY A 606 11.19 -5.85 -66.53
C GLY A 606 10.53 -6.97 -67.32
N ILE A 607 9.89 -6.66 -68.45
CA ILE A 607 9.26 -7.66 -69.33
C ILE A 607 10.32 -8.46 -70.11
N ALA A 608 11.44 -7.83 -70.49
CA ALA A 608 12.53 -8.48 -71.22
C ALA A 608 13.36 -9.49 -70.38
N ALA A 609 13.41 -9.33 -69.05
CA ALA A 609 14.17 -10.23 -68.16
C ALA A 609 13.35 -11.43 -67.63
N GLY A 610 12.02 -11.30 -67.53
CA GLY A 610 11.16 -12.35 -66.98
C GLY A 610 10.98 -13.57 -67.89
N ILE A 611 10.95 -13.36 -69.21
CA ILE A 611 10.67 -14.41 -70.20
C ILE A 611 11.84 -15.42 -70.30
N PRO A 612 13.13 -15.01 -70.38
CA PRO A 612 14.25 -15.95 -70.42
C PRO A 612 14.40 -16.77 -69.13
N CYS A 613 14.20 -16.15 -67.96
CA CYS A 613 14.28 -16.85 -66.66
C CYS A 613 13.14 -17.84 -66.46
N SER A 614 11.93 -17.55 -66.94
CA SER A 614 10.79 -18.48 -66.89
C SER A 614 11.00 -19.69 -67.81
N LEU A 615 11.61 -19.49 -68.99
CA LEU A 615 11.99 -20.56 -69.90
C LEU A 615 13.11 -21.44 -69.34
N LEU A 616 14.11 -20.85 -68.69
CA LEU A 616 15.18 -21.58 -68.02
C LEU A 616 14.65 -22.42 -66.85
N PHE A 617 13.69 -21.89 -66.09
CA PHE A 617 13.01 -22.61 -65.02
C PHE A 617 12.23 -23.81 -65.55
N LEU A 618 11.46 -23.65 -66.63
CA LEU A 618 10.71 -24.74 -67.25
C LEU A 618 11.63 -25.83 -67.84
N LEU A 619 12.77 -25.47 -68.40
CA LEU A 619 13.77 -26.42 -68.91
C LEU A 619 14.43 -27.22 -67.78
N LEU A 620 14.80 -26.56 -66.67
CA LEU A 620 15.36 -27.23 -65.49
C LEU A 620 14.33 -28.15 -64.83
N LEU A 621 13.07 -27.72 -64.74
CA LEU A 621 11.97 -28.53 -64.21
C LEU A 621 11.70 -29.76 -65.09
N GLY A 622 11.69 -29.58 -66.42
CA GLY A 622 11.54 -30.66 -67.39
C GLY A 622 12.69 -31.68 -67.34
N GLY A 623 13.93 -31.20 -67.19
CA GLY A 623 15.11 -32.06 -67.02
C GLY A 623 15.08 -32.89 -65.74
N LEU A 624 14.64 -32.29 -64.63
CA LEU A 624 14.46 -32.99 -63.34
C LEU A 624 13.36 -34.04 -63.40
N ILE A 625 12.22 -33.73 -64.05
CA ILE A 625 11.13 -34.69 -64.24
C ILE A 625 11.59 -35.85 -65.13
N TYR A 626 12.32 -35.58 -66.21
CA TYR A 626 12.89 -36.61 -67.07
C TYR A 626 13.86 -37.53 -66.32
N LEU A 627 14.76 -36.98 -65.49
CA LEU A 627 15.69 -37.75 -64.67
C LEU A 627 14.98 -38.61 -63.61
N CYS A 628 13.93 -38.08 -62.97
CA CYS A 628 13.11 -38.86 -62.04
C CYS A 628 12.37 -40.02 -62.73
N ILE A 629 11.88 -39.82 -63.96
CA ILE A 629 11.23 -40.87 -64.76
C ILE A 629 12.26 -41.90 -65.24
N TYR A 630 13.47 -41.46 -65.62
CA TYR A 630 14.57 -42.33 -66.03
C TYR A 630 15.04 -43.25 -64.89
N CYS A 631 15.20 -42.70 -63.68
CA CYS A 631 15.54 -43.47 -62.48
C CYS A 631 14.44 -44.46 -62.06
N ASN A 632 13.18 -44.22 -62.44
CA ASN A 632 12.07 -45.12 -62.12
C ASN A 632 11.96 -46.30 -63.10
N LYS A 633 12.55 -46.21 -64.30
CA LYS A 633 12.45 -47.23 -65.35
C LYS A 633 13.56 -48.28 -65.34
N ASN A 634 14.77 -47.94 -64.89
CA ASN A 634 15.90 -48.89 -64.90
C ASN A 634 16.23 -49.40 -63.49
N LYS A 635 15.53 -50.47 -63.06
CA LYS A 635 16.08 -51.43 -62.10
C LYS A 635 17.08 -52.31 -62.87
N MET A 636 18.39 -52.21 -62.62
CA MET A 636 19.37 -53.31 -62.77
C MET A 636 20.82 -52.86 -62.44
N HIS A 637 21.43 -53.61 -61.51
CA HIS A 637 22.86 -53.78 -61.16
C HIS A 637 23.31 -53.26 -59.77
N GLN A 638 23.35 -54.22 -58.83
CA GLN A 638 23.78 -54.10 -57.43
C GLN A 638 25.32 -53.97 -57.29
N ALA A 639 25.72 -53.40 -56.13
CA ALA A 639 27.05 -53.00 -55.67
C ALA A 639 27.61 -51.67 -56.22
N VAL A 640 27.79 -51.48 -57.54
CA VAL A 640 28.32 -50.20 -58.07
C VAL A 640 27.24 -49.10 -58.08
N ALA A 641 25.97 -49.46 -58.32
CA ALA A 641 24.86 -48.50 -58.24
C ALA A 641 24.59 -47.99 -56.82
N ALA A 642 24.85 -48.76 -55.77
CA ALA A 642 24.59 -48.31 -54.39
C ALA A 642 25.57 -47.21 -53.94
N VAL A 643 26.83 -47.27 -54.39
CA VAL A 643 27.85 -46.25 -54.14
C VAL A 643 27.56 -45.00 -54.96
N ILE A 644 27.24 -45.15 -56.25
CA ILE A 644 26.87 -44.02 -57.13
C ILE A 644 25.59 -43.35 -56.62
N VAL A 645 24.56 -44.10 -56.24
CA VAL A 645 23.32 -43.56 -55.65
C VAL A 645 23.59 -42.87 -54.31
N SER A 646 24.52 -43.36 -53.48
CA SER A 646 24.90 -42.69 -52.24
C SER A 646 25.69 -41.40 -52.48
N LEU A 647 26.65 -41.40 -53.42
CA LEU A 647 27.37 -40.18 -53.83
C LEU A 647 26.42 -39.14 -54.44
N MET A 648 25.48 -39.57 -55.29
CA MET A 648 24.45 -38.68 -55.83
C MET A 648 23.54 -38.15 -54.73
N MET A 649 23.09 -38.99 -53.79
CA MET A 649 22.28 -38.56 -52.65
C MET A 649 22.99 -37.48 -51.82
N TYR A 650 24.25 -37.67 -51.46
CA TYR A 650 25.02 -36.65 -50.72
C TYR A 650 25.30 -35.39 -51.56
N SER A 651 25.48 -35.52 -52.88
CA SER A 651 25.60 -34.39 -53.80
C SER A 651 24.32 -33.55 -53.86
N PHE A 652 23.15 -34.19 -53.96
CA PHE A 652 21.85 -33.50 -53.91
C PHE A 652 21.58 -32.88 -52.54
N MET A 653 21.91 -33.55 -51.44
CA MET A 653 21.79 -32.97 -50.10
C MET A 653 22.73 -31.78 -49.91
N GLY A 654 23.96 -31.85 -50.45
CA GLY A 654 24.93 -30.75 -50.42
C GLY A 654 24.50 -29.55 -51.27
N GLY A 655 24.04 -29.81 -52.49
CA GLY A 655 23.48 -28.77 -53.38
C GLY A 655 22.20 -28.14 -52.80
N GLY A 656 21.33 -28.95 -52.19
CA GLY A 656 20.15 -28.48 -51.47
C GLY A 656 20.51 -27.59 -50.29
N LEU A 657 21.52 -27.97 -49.49
CA LEU A 657 21.99 -27.19 -48.35
C LEU A 657 22.63 -25.88 -48.81
N PHE A 658 23.41 -25.88 -49.90
CA PHE A 658 23.97 -24.68 -50.49
C PHE A 658 22.87 -23.70 -50.95
N CYS A 659 21.89 -24.19 -51.71
CA CYS A 659 20.74 -23.39 -52.12
C CYS A 659 19.94 -22.86 -50.91
N ALA A 660 19.77 -23.66 -49.86
CA ALA A 660 19.07 -23.24 -48.64
C ALA A 660 19.83 -22.15 -47.88
N ILE A 661 21.15 -22.28 -47.73
CA ILE A 661 22.00 -21.28 -47.05
C ILE A 661 21.97 -19.96 -47.82
N VAL A 662 22.18 -20.01 -49.14
CA VAL A 662 22.12 -18.81 -50.00
C VAL A 662 20.72 -18.20 -49.95
N GLY A 663 19.66 -19.02 -50.07
CA GLY A 663 18.28 -18.57 -49.96
C GLY A 663 17.97 -17.89 -48.63
N ASN A 664 18.41 -18.47 -47.50
CA ASN A 664 18.19 -17.88 -46.18
C ASN A 664 18.95 -16.57 -45.98
N ILE A 665 20.20 -16.48 -46.45
CA ILE A 665 20.96 -15.22 -46.44
C ILE A 665 20.20 -14.15 -47.22
N LEU A 666 19.69 -14.48 -48.42
CA LEU A 666 18.91 -13.55 -49.23
C LEU A 666 17.59 -13.14 -48.55
N LEU A 667 16.91 -14.05 -47.84
CA LEU A 667 15.72 -13.72 -47.04
C LEU A 667 16.04 -12.78 -45.87
N VAL A 668 17.12 -13.06 -45.15
CA VAL A 668 17.59 -12.23 -44.04
C VAL A 668 18.03 -10.86 -44.54
N VAL A 669 18.74 -10.77 -45.67
CA VAL A 669 19.14 -9.49 -46.26
C VAL A 669 17.91 -8.72 -46.78
N SER A 670 16.99 -9.39 -47.46
CA SER A 670 15.74 -8.79 -47.92
C SER A 670 14.89 -8.25 -46.75
N THR A 671 14.85 -8.95 -45.61
CA THR A 671 14.10 -8.51 -44.42
C THR A 671 14.84 -7.48 -43.55
N ALA A 672 16.13 -7.67 -43.26
CA ALA A 672 16.91 -6.82 -42.36
C ALA A 672 17.22 -5.44 -42.95
N THR A 673 17.21 -5.30 -44.27
CA THR A 673 17.34 -3.99 -44.93
C THR A 673 16.20 -3.04 -44.57
N ASP A 674 15.06 -3.52 -44.08
CA ASP A 674 13.99 -2.69 -43.50
C ASP A 674 14.41 -2.06 -42.16
N TYR A 675 14.94 -2.86 -41.23
CA TYR A 675 15.34 -2.41 -39.89
C TYR A 675 16.56 -1.48 -39.93
N TRP A 676 17.56 -1.80 -40.76
CA TRP A 676 18.79 -1.00 -40.88
C TRP A 676 18.57 0.33 -41.61
N MET A 677 17.58 0.42 -42.51
CA MET A 677 17.36 1.62 -43.33
C MET A 677 16.31 2.58 -42.73
N GLN A 678 15.61 2.20 -41.65
CA GLN A 678 14.68 3.08 -40.94
C GLN A 678 15.37 4.32 -40.36
N TYR A 679 16.64 4.19 -39.92
CA TYR A 679 17.38 5.24 -39.22
C TYR A 679 18.34 6.07 -40.09
N ARG A 680 18.55 5.71 -41.36
CA ARG A 680 19.37 6.50 -42.29
C ARG A 680 18.50 7.09 -43.41
N LEU A 681 18.25 8.40 -43.33
CA LEU A 681 17.63 9.25 -44.37
C LEU A 681 18.55 9.41 -45.59
N SER A 682 19.04 8.31 -46.15
CA SER A 682 19.85 8.32 -47.36
C SER A 682 18.93 8.34 -48.59
N GLY A 683 18.97 9.44 -49.35
CA GLY A 683 18.29 9.57 -50.64
C GLY A 683 18.99 8.85 -51.79
N SER A 684 19.98 7.98 -51.52
CA SER A 684 20.73 7.27 -52.56
C SER A 684 20.13 5.89 -52.87
N PHE A 685 20.13 5.54 -54.16
CA PHE A 685 19.71 4.24 -54.67
C PHE A 685 20.49 3.05 -54.08
N ALA A 686 21.63 3.26 -53.42
CA ALA A 686 22.37 2.17 -52.76
C ALA A 686 21.76 1.78 -51.40
N HIS A 687 20.85 2.58 -50.83
CA HIS A 687 20.33 2.44 -49.46
C HIS A 687 18.86 2.00 -49.42
N GLN A 688 18.49 1.05 -50.27
CA GLN A 688 17.10 0.58 -50.39
C GLN A 688 16.85 -0.55 -49.39
N GLY A 689 15.82 -0.39 -48.56
CA GLY A 689 15.21 -1.49 -47.81
C GLY A 689 14.07 -2.12 -48.61
N LEU A 690 13.66 -3.34 -48.25
CA LEU A 690 12.30 -3.78 -48.61
C LEU A 690 11.34 -2.72 -48.04
N TRP A 691 10.21 -2.48 -48.71
CA TRP A 691 9.15 -1.56 -48.24
C TRP A 691 9.36 -0.05 -48.41
N ARG A 692 10.31 0.39 -49.24
CA ARG A 692 10.38 1.77 -49.74
C ARG A 692 10.05 1.81 -51.24
N TYR A 693 9.29 2.81 -51.66
CA TYR A 693 9.09 3.11 -53.08
C TYR A 693 9.82 4.41 -53.42
N CYS A 694 10.35 4.49 -54.64
CA CYS A 694 11.15 5.62 -55.09
C CYS A 694 10.47 6.30 -56.28
N MET A 695 10.34 7.62 -56.20
CA MET A 695 9.82 8.48 -57.26
C MET A 695 10.88 9.55 -57.55
N SER A 696 11.23 9.73 -58.82
CA SER A 696 12.21 10.74 -59.27
C SER A 696 13.51 10.77 -58.45
N GLY A 697 14.07 9.59 -58.14
CA GLY A 697 15.35 9.48 -57.42
C GLY A 697 15.29 9.73 -55.91
N LYS A 698 14.11 9.88 -55.31
CA LYS A 698 13.91 9.97 -53.84
C LYS A 698 12.95 8.89 -53.36
N CYS A 699 13.34 8.20 -52.30
CA CYS A 699 12.57 7.11 -51.73
C CYS A 699 11.75 7.59 -50.52
N TYR A 700 10.48 7.22 -50.49
CA TYR A 700 9.53 7.62 -49.47
C TYR A 700 9.15 6.41 -48.60
N MET A 701 8.83 6.68 -47.34
CA MET A 701 8.20 5.71 -46.43
C MET A 701 6.69 5.84 -46.56
N GLN A 702 5.99 4.71 -46.62
CA GLN A 702 4.55 4.66 -46.81
C GLN A 702 3.83 4.61 -45.46
N THR A 703 2.99 5.61 -45.15
CA THR A 703 2.39 5.82 -43.82
C THR A 703 0.97 5.24 -43.66
N ASP A 704 0.28 4.90 -44.74
CA ASP A 704 -1.19 4.91 -44.70
C ASP A 704 -1.90 3.54 -44.56
N SER A 705 -1.18 2.45 -44.27
CA SER A 705 -1.82 1.11 -44.25
C SER A 705 -1.00 0.02 -43.57
N ILE A 706 -0.81 0.16 -42.25
CA ILE A 706 0.04 -0.69 -41.39
C ILE A 706 -0.27 -2.20 -41.50
N ALA A 707 -1.51 -2.60 -41.79
CA ALA A 707 -1.95 -4.00 -41.70
C ALA A 707 -1.31 -4.96 -42.73
N TYR A 708 -1.26 -4.60 -44.02
CA TYR A 708 -0.69 -5.51 -45.04
C TYR A 708 0.86 -5.53 -44.98
N TRP A 709 1.49 -4.44 -44.56
CA TRP A 709 2.95 -4.40 -44.34
C TRP A 709 3.34 -5.35 -43.22
N ASN A 710 2.58 -5.34 -42.12
CA ASN A 710 2.77 -6.27 -41.02
C ASN A 710 2.55 -7.72 -41.46
N ALA A 711 1.51 -7.98 -42.29
CA ALA A 711 1.28 -9.30 -42.86
C ALA A 711 2.45 -9.76 -43.74
N THR A 712 2.98 -8.87 -44.59
CA THR A 712 4.06 -9.23 -45.50
C THR A 712 5.39 -9.44 -44.76
N ARG A 713 5.70 -8.61 -43.76
CA ARG A 713 6.84 -8.82 -42.84
C ARG A 713 6.72 -10.14 -42.09
N ALA A 714 5.53 -10.45 -41.57
CA ALA A 714 5.28 -11.70 -40.86
C ALA A 714 5.54 -12.91 -41.76
N PHE A 715 5.05 -12.91 -43.00
CA PHE A 715 5.31 -14.01 -43.95
C PHE A 715 6.79 -14.14 -44.32
N MET A 716 7.51 -13.03 -44.51
CA MET A 716 8.96 -13.09 -44.77
C MET A 716 9.76 -13.65 -43.59
N ILE A 717 9.40 -13.30 -42.35
CA ILE A 717 10.04 -13.84 -41.13
C ILE A 717 9.71 -15.32 -40.98
N LEU A 718 8.45 -15.72 -41.18
CA LEU A 718 8.02 -17.13 -41.14
C LEU A 718 8.74 -17.96 -42.21
N SER A 719 8.99 -17.38 -43.40
CA SER A 719 9.82 -18.01 -44.40
C SER A 719 11.27 -18.19 -43.94
N ALA A 720 11.93 -17.14 -43.42
CA ALA A 720 13.31 -17.26 -42.95
C ALA A 720 13.45 -18.29 -41.82
N MET A 721 12.50 -18.31 -40.88
CA MET A 721 12.46 -19.28 -39.78
C MET A 721 12.25 -20.72 -40.29
N SER A 722 11.33 -20.94 -41.23
CA SER A 722 11.10 -22.27 -41.81
C SER A 722 12.28 -22.73 -42.67
N CYS A 723 12.94 -21.83 -43.41
CA CYS A 723 14.18 -22.12 -44.13
C CYS A 723 15.30 -22.50 -43.17
N PHE A 724 15.50 -21.74 -42.09
CA PHE A 724 16.51 -22.03 -41.07
C PHE A 724 16.26 -23.37 -40.38
N ALA A 725 15.01 -23.66 -40.02
CA ALA A 725 14.62 -24.96 -39.47
C ALA A 725 14.87 -26.10 -40.48
N GLY A 726 14.63 -25.86 -41.78
CA GLY A 726 14.98 -26.78 -42.85
C GLY A 726 16.48 -27.02 -42.99
N ILE A 727 17.32 -25.97 -42.84
CA ILE A 727 18.80 -26.07 -42.82
C ILE A 727 19.25 -26.94 -41.64
N ILE A 728 18.70 -26.71 -40.45
CA ILE A 728 19.03 -27.52 -39.26
C ILE A 728 18.65 -28.98 -39.50
N ALA A 729 17.42 -29.25 -39.96
CA ALA A 729 16.97 -30.61 -40.30
C ALA A 729 17.86 -31.24 -41.39
N GLY A 730 18.29 -30.44 -42.37
CA GLY A 730 19.21 -30.82 -43.43
C GLY A 730 20.60 -31.19 -42.92
N ILE A 731 21.20 -30.40 -42.03
CA ILE A 731 22.51 -30.70 -41.42
C ILE A 731 22.41 -31.93 -40.50
N LEU A 732 21.33 -32.05 -39.72
CA LEU A 732 21.05 -33.21 -38.87
C LEU A 732 20.75 -34.50 -39.68
N SER A 733 20.53 -34.39 -40.98
CA SER A 733 20.45 -35.55 -41.88
C SER A 733 21.83 -36.02 -42.35
N PHE A 734 22.88 -35.19 -42.25
CA PHE A 734 24.28 -35.58 -42.46
C PHE A 734 24.93 -36.14 -41.18
N ALA A 735 24.61 -35.56 -40.02
CA ALA A 735 25.10 -36.04 -38.74
C ALA A 735 24.24 -37.23 -38.26
N HIS A 736 24.84 -38.41 -38.09
CA HIS A 736 24.19 -39.61 -37.55
C HIS A 736 23.80 -39.48 -36.05
N PHE A 737 23.05 -38.44 -35.69
CA PHE A 737 22.59 -38.21 -34.31
C PHE A 737 21.23 -38.87 -34.06
N SER A 738 21.06 -39.65 -33.00
CA SER A 738 19.98 -40.62 -32.79
C SER A 738 18.66 -40.10 -32.20
N ALA A 739 18.41 -38.78 -32.18
CA ALA A 739 17.35 -38.23 -31.31
C ALA A 739 15.91 -38.13 -31.91
N PHE A 740 15.70 -38.38 -33.20
CA PHE A 740 14.35 -38.36 -33.81
C PHE A 740 14.20 -39.48 -34.84
N GLU A 741 13.52 -40.57 -34.49
CA GLU A 741 13.32 -41.76 -35.33
C GLU A 741 11.97 -41.80 -36.09
N ARG A 742 11.03 -40.87 -35.84
CA ARG A 742 9.68 -40.97 -36.42
C ARG A 742 9.49 -40.32 -37.80
N PHE A 743 10.39 -39.45 -38.24
CA PHE A 743 10.29 -38.76 -39.53
C PHE A 743 11.59 -38.83 -40.32
N ASN A 744 11.52 -39.16 -41.61
CA ASN A 744 12.70 -39.18 -42.47
C ASN A 744 13.23 -37.74 -42.62
N ARG A 745 14.45 -37.47 -42.14
CA ARG A 745 14.96 -36.11 -41.90
C ARG A 745 15.14 -35.31 -43.18
N SER A 746 15.49 -35.98 -44.28
CA SER A 746 15.58 -35.36 -45.61
C SER A 746 14.22 -34.96 -46.17
N PHE A 747 13.17 -35.73 -45.89
CA PHE A 747 11.79 -35.38 -46.23
C PHE A 747 11.28 -34.20 -45.41
N ALA A 748 11.56 -34.21 -44.10
CA ALA A 748 11.21 -33.10 -43.21
C ALA A 748 11.91 -31.80 -43.65
N ALA A 749 13.20 -31.85 -43.96
CA ALA A 749 13.93 -30.70 -44.50
C ALA A 749 13.32 -30.21 -45.83
N GLY A 750 13.00 -31.12 -46.76
CA GLY A 750 12.34 -30.79 -48.02
C GLY A 750 10.99 -30.07 -47.84
N ILE A 751 10.12 -30.57 -46.96
CA ILE A 751 8.84 -29.92 -46.65
C ILE A 751 9.06 -28.53 -46.08
N MET A 752 9.99 -28.37 -45.13
CA MET A 752 10.27 -27.07 -44.52
C MET A 752 10.75 -26.03 -45.55
N PHE A 753 11.50 -26.45 -46.58
CA PHE A 753 11.88 -25.57 -47.69
C PHE A 753 10.72 -25.20 -48.61
N PHE A 754 9.76 -26.11 -48.87
CA PHE A 754 8.55 -25.77 -49.61
C PHE A 754 7.62 -24.84 -48.81
N VAL A 755 7.49 -25.07 -47.51
CA VAL A 755 6.76 -24.17 -46.60
C VAL A 755 7.39 -22.78 -46.60
N SER A 756 8.73 -22.69 -46.54
CA SER A 756 9.45 -21.44 -46.71
C SER A 756 9.10 -20.78 -48.05
N THR A 757 9.18 -21.54 -49.15
CA THR A 757 8.89 -21.03 -50.50
C THR A 757 7.47 -20.47 -50.62
N LEU A 758 6.48 -21.16 -50.03
CA LEU A 758 5.10 -20.71 -50.01
C LEU A 758 4.94 -19.37 -49.26
N PHE A 759 5.59 -19.22 -48.11
CA PHE A 759 5.53 -17.97 -47.34
C PHE A 759 6.23 -16.82 -48.06
N VAL A 760 7.37 -17.03 -48.73
CA VAL A 760 7.97 -15.99 -49.60
C VAL A 760 7.01 -15.65 -50.74
N LEU A 761 6.40 -16.63 -51.38
CA LEU A 761 5.49 -16.38 -52.50
C LEU A 761 4.30 -15.53 -52.07
N LEU A 762 3.68 -15.86 -50.93
CA LEU A 762 2.57 -15.09 -50.36
C LEU A 762 3.01 -13.67 -50.01
N ALA A 763 4.18 -13.51 -49.38
CA ALA A 763 4.76 -12.21 -49.08
C ALA A 763 4.94 -11.38 -50.37
N MET A 764 5.60 -11.93 -51.37
CA MET A 764 5.90 -11.23 -52.61
C MET A 764 4.62 -10.92 -53.41
N ALA A 765 3.64 -11.81 -53.41
CA ALA A 765 2.35 -11.61 -54.09
C ALA A 765 1.52 -10.50 -53.43
N ILE A 766 1.37 -10.51 -52.09
CA ILE A 766 0.66 -9.46 -51.35
C ILE A 766 1.34 -8.11 -51.57
N TYR A 767 2.67 -8.06 -51.44
CA TYR A 767 3.43 -6.84 -51.67
C TYR A 767 3.27 -6.33 -53.10
N THR A 768 3.43 -7.19 -54.10
CA THR A 768 3.29 -6.81 -55.52
C THR A 768 1.88 -6.32 -55.82
N GLY A 769 0.85 -7.06 -55.40
CA GLY A 769 -0.55 -6.71 -55.69
C GLY A 769 -0.98 -5.38 -55.10
N VAL A 770 -0.62 -5.11 -53.84
CA VAL A 770 -0.96 -3.84 -53.18
C VAL A 770 -0.12 -2.69 -53.73
N THR A 771 1.18 -2.90 -53.94
CA THR A 771 2.09 -1.87 -54.45
C THR A 771 1.72 -1.46 -55.88
N VAL A 772 1.40 -2.41 -56.76
CA VAL A 772 0.98 -2.13 -58.14
C VAL A 772 -0.39 -1.45 -58.18
N ASN A 773 -1.37 -1.89 -57.39
CA ASN A 773 -2.71 -1.30 -57.41
C ASN A 773 -2.72 0.13 -56.82
N PHE A 774 -1.86 0.40 -55.83
CA PHE A 774 -1.75 1.73 -55.21
C PHE A 774 -0.84 2.68 -56.00
N LEU A 775 0.38 2.25 -56.37
CA LEU A 775 1.35 3.10 -57.06
C LEU A 775 1.15 3.11 -58.58
N GLY A 776 0.82 1.97 -59.19
CA GLY A 776 0.61 1.86 -60.63
C GLY A 776 -0.58 2.64 -61.18
N LYS A 777 -1.56 2.97 -60.33
CA LYS A 777 -2.67 3.88 -60.68
C LYS A 777 -2.38 5.35 -60.40
N ARG A 778 -1.38 5.66 -59.55
CA ARG A 778 -1.15 7.01 -59.00
C ARG A 778 0.13 7.67 -59.54
N PHE A 779 1.10 6.89 -60.03
CA PHE A 779 2.40 7.39 -60.48
C PHE A 779 2.86 6.68 -61.75
N GLY A 780 3.36 7.44 -62.74
CA GLY A 780 3.83 6.91 -64.03
C GLY A 780 5.25 6.34 -64.04
N ASP A 781 6.13 6.81 -63.13
CA ASP A 781 7.54 6.41 -63.02
C ASP A 781 7.87 5.92 -61.61
N TRP A 782 7.53 4.67 -61.32
CA TRP A 782 7.89 3.98 -60.07
C TRP A 782 8.64 2.68 -60.36
N ARG A 783 9.48 2.23 -59.42
CA ARG A 783 10.26 0.98 -59.54
C ARG A 783 10.29 0.23 -58.21
N PHE A 784 10.40 -1.09 -58.29
CA PHE A 784 10.68 -1.94 -57.12
C PHE A 784 12.16 -1.83 -56.70
N SER A 785 12.43 -2.00 -55.40
CA SER A 785 13.77 -1.97 -54.83
C SER A 785 14.60 -3.24 -55.14
N TRP A 786 15.93 -3.18 -55.00
CA TRP A 786 16.80 -4.37 -55.16
C TRP A 786 16.46 -5.48 -54.16
N SER A 787 16.01 -5.12 -52.95
CA SER A 787 15.58 -6.08 -51.93
C SER A 787 14.35 -6.89 -52.34
N TYR A 788 13.46 -6.33 -53.18
CA TYR A 788 12.34 -7.05 -53.79
C TYR A 788 12.84 -8.09 -54.79
N ILE A 789 13.84 -7.74 -55.61
CA ILE A 789 14.47 -8.68 -56.54
C ILE A 789 15.12 -9.83 -55.76
N LEU A 790 15.82 -9.52 -54.65
CA LEU A 790 16.39 -10.55 -53.78
C LEU A 790 15.33 -11.46 -53.15
N GLY A 791 14.14 -10.96 -52.84
CA GLY A 791 13.03 -11.78 -52.35
C GLY A 791 12.60 -12.84 -53.38
N TRP A 792 12.51 -12.48 -54.66
CA TRP A 792 12.21 -13.43 -55.74
C TRP A 792 13.35 -14.42 -56.00
N VAL A 793 14.61 -13.98 -55.93
CA VAL A 793 15.76 -14.89 -56.05
C VAL A 793 15.79 -15.86 -54.87
N ALA A 794 15.49 -15.39 -53.66
CA ALA A 794 15.39 -16.24 -52.48
C ALA A 794 14.29 -17.30 -52.62
N LEU A 795 13.13 -16.95 -53.17
CA LEU A 795 12.05 -17.89 -53.46
C LEU A 795 12.52 -19.04 -54.36
N LEU A 796 13.25 -18.73 -55.43
CA LEU A 796 13.81 -19.75 -56.32
C LEU A 796 14.81 -20.64 -55.59
N MET A 797 15.70 -20.05 -54.78
CA MET A 797 16.71 -20.80 -54.03
C MET A 797 16.08 -21.74 -52.99
N THR A 798 15.05 -21.31 -52.27
CA THR A 798 14.33 -22.17 -51.32
C THR A 798 13.53 -23.26 -52.02
N PHE A 799 12.99 -22.98 -53.21
CA PHE A 799 12.27 -23.97 -54.01
C PHE A 799 13.20 -25.08 -54.52
N PHE A 800 14.37 -24.71 -55.07
CA PHE A 800 15.36 -25.69 -55.52
C PHE A 800 15.96 -26.49 -54.36
N ALA A 801 16.15 -25.87 -53.19
CA ALA A 801 16.53 -26.60 -51.98
C ALA A 801 15.50 -27.68 -51.62
N GLY A 802 14.20 -27.35 -51.67
CA GLY A 802 13.12 -28.32 -51.46
C GLY A 802 13.15 -29.48 -52.45
N ILE A 803 13.32 -29.19 -53.74
CA ILE A 803 13.44 -30.22 -54.80
C ILE A 803 14.63 -31.13 -54.53
N PHE A 804 15.82 -30.58 -54.28
CA PHE A 804 17.03 -31.38 -54.08
C PHE A 804 16.91 -32.31 -52.86
N TYR A 805 16.30 -31.84 -51.77
CA TYR A 805 16.02 -32.69 -50.60
C TYR A 805 14.95 -33.75 -50.86
N MET A 806 13.93 -33.49 -51.69
CA MET A 806 12.96 -34.51 -52.11
C MET A 806 13.57 -35.56 -53.05
N CYS A 807 14.46 -35.15 -53.96
CA CYS A 807 15.23 -36.06 -54.80
C CYS A 807 16.15 -36.95 -53.95
N ALA A 808 16.84 -36.37 -52.97
CA ALA A 808 17.65 -37.11 -52.01
C ALA A 808 16.81 -38.10 -51.19
N TYR A 809 15.62 -37.70 -50.72
CA TYR A 809 14.68 -38.58 -50.03
C TYR A 809 14.21 -39.74 -50.91
N ARG A 810 13.81 -39.49 -52.16
CA ARG A 810 13.41 -40.52 -53.13
C ARG A 810 14.53 -41.53 -53.36
N MET A 811 15.77 -41.07 -53.49
CA MET A 811 16.93 -41.97 -53.63
C MET A 811 17.21 -42.77 -52.35
N HIS A 812 17.01 -42.17 -51.18
CA HIS A 812 17.10 -42.87 -49.90
C HIS A 812 16.02 -43.96 -49.75
N GLU A 813 14.79 -43.73 -50.23
CA GLU A 813 13.75 -44.77 -50.29
C GLU A 813 14.06 -45.88 -51.30
N CYS A 814 14.55 -45.54 -52.50
CA CYS A 814 15.00 -46.52 -53.47
C CYS A 814 16.11 -47.43 -52.90
N ARG A 815 16.99 -46.89 -52.05
CA ARG A 815 17.98 -47.67 -51.29
C ARG A 815 17.36 -48.60 -50.25
N ARG A 816 16.34 -48.16 -49.49
CA ARG A 816 15.62 -49.01 -48.51
C ARG A 816 14.89 -50.18 -49.17
N VAL A 817 14.30 -49.98 -50.34
CA VAL A 817 13.57 -51.02 -51.09
C VAL A 817 14.52 -52.02 -51.77
N ALA A 818 15.79 -51.66 -51.95
CA ALA A 818 16.83 -52.52 -52.55
C ALA A 818 17.76 -53.20 -51.52
N GLY A 819 17.52 -53.01 -50.22
CA GLY A 819 18.20 -53.77 -49.16
C GLY A 819 17.57 -55.16 -48.95
N PRO A 820 18.34 -56.20 -48.61
CA PRO A 820 17.77 -57.50 -48.29
C PRO A 820 16.89 -57.38 -47.03
N ARG A 821 15.75 -58.09 -47.02
CA ARG A 821 15.08 -58.43 -45.75
C ARG A 821 15.98 -59.35 -44.92
#